data_AF-A0A143PN61-F1
#
_entry.id   AF-A0A143PN61-F1
#
_cell.length_a   1.000
_cell.length_b   1.000
_cell.length_c   1.000
_cell.angle_alpha   90.00
_cell.angle_beta   90.00
_cell.angle_gamma   90.00
#
_symmetry.space_group_name_H-M   'P 1'
#
loop_
_entity.id
_entity.type
_entity.pdbx_description
1 polymer ?
#
loop_
_entity_poly.entity_id
_entity_poly.type
_entity_poly.pdbx_seq_one_letter_code
_entity_poly.pdbx_strand_id
1 'polypeptide(L)'
;MKSKQRHAAFSCAAVLAVMTTTADQSVVATSSGAILLEGTVVTMNAAREVIPNGRVLVRDGRIVAVWRGSAPPQGVDVADAVRAPLGEHAYIYPGLINLHDHPFFGVLPLWQPPRSHVQPAMGRPLGTEPYGNRYQWNQVALTQPEEAARLVSNPSTMLTDGAALASLVDVIKFAKARMILGGTTTTQGAGSNAAYDSLLARTVESANFGRRRIFSRVGSIGSLSSSDQALLQGGMAAGLVDAWLIHLAEGVRDADRRAGDVTSSRAEFTELKARQLLSDATVVLHGVGLEPQDFVEMAHARPARADGAGDGRGAKLVWSPLSNLLLYGTTTAIYDALAAGVLVSLGTDWAPSGSANLLTELKVADRTLRDVLLLGGRRDIVPWLAVSGAKDAGAKERALDQLLVEMVTINPALAVRWDDQVGSIEAGKVADILVIDTKPLPEIPRGIPASPYRRLIDATERNVSLVMVGGAAQAGDVAVMSALKPGDFDVVAGGAGCFEKAIDVTAPALPGGSDSFDQVVAGITEALRALGGDHPPAGGGPSSPFANTWSYLKARIPGASDLPDLTFNLGLAFYFGSTADGRVNLEAIRPPALFTVDDHWWFATLASVRDSVSDLTADTDPPYALYLSNSNQETAFGSPFAADLLHNRWYEVPCGVH
;
A
#
# COMPACT_ATOMS: atom_id res chain seq x y z
N MET A 1 3.57 19.70 43.56
CA MET A 1 2.75 18.49 43.26
C MET A 1 3.00 18.10 41.82
N LYS A 2 3.65 16.96 41.60
CA LYS A 2 4.03 16.45 40.27
C LYS A 2 2.80 15.81 39.62
N SER A 3 2.17 16.44 38.63
CA SER A 3 1.15 15.79 37.81
C SER A 3 1.84 14.98 36.71
N LYS A 4 1.47 13.70 36.62
CA LYS A 4 1.93 12.78 35.57
C LYS A 4 1.30 13.22 34.25
N GLN A 5 2.09 13.77 33.34
CA GLN A 5 1.70 13.97 31.93
C GLN A 5 1.59 12.60 31.27
N ARG A 6 0.36 12.16 30.99
CA ARG A 6 0.07 11.07 30.08
C ARG A 6 0.32 11.58 28.65
N HIS A 7 1.47 11.25 28.09
CA HIS A 7 1.75 11.41 26.68
C HIS A 7 1.02 10.28 25.95
N ALA A 8 -0.11 10.57 25.31
CA ALA A 8 -0.70 9.71 24.29
C ALA A 8 -0.05 10.10 22.95
N ALA A 9 1.22 9.76 22.81
CA ALA A 9 1.83 9.63 21.51
C ALA A 9 1.52 8.21 21.03
N PHE A 10 1.03 8.06 19.79
CA PHE A 10 0.94 6.78 19.11
C PHE A 10 2.34 6.19 18.95
N SER A 11 2.85 5.59 20.02
CA SER A 11 3.77 4.49 19.89
C SER A 11 2.94 3.37 19.33
N CYS A 12 3.10 3.07 18.04
CA CYS A 12 2.79 1.75 17.50
C CYS A 12 3.80 0.76 18.13
N ALA A 13 3.68 0.59 19.44
CA ALA A 13 4.38 -0.40 20.24
C ALA A 13 3.47 -1.62 20.31
N ALA A 14 3.23 -2.24 19.15
CA ALA A 14 2.85 -3.64 19.11
C ALA A 14 4.12 -4.48 19.37
N VAL A 15 4.69 -4.32 20.56
CA VAL A 15 5.53 -5.38 21.10
C VAL A 15 4.56 -6.45 21.55
N LEU A 16 4.50 -7.54 20.76
CA LEU A 16 3.98 -8.85 21.12
C LEU A 16 2.90 -8.83 22.23
N ALA A 17 1.67 -8.43 21.86
CA ALA A 17 0.51 -8.76 22.68
C ALA A 17 0.32 -10.29 22.62
N VAL A 18 0.78 -10.94 23.68
CA VAL A 18 0.44 -12.27 24.20
C VAL A 18 0.54 -13.44 23.19
N MET A 19 1.56 -14.29 23.37
CA MET A 19 1.58 -15.67 22.86
C MET A 19 0.54 -16.52 23.59
N THR A 20 -0.75 -16.24 23.39
CA THR A 20 -1.84 -17.15 23.75
C THR A 20 -2.25 -17.92 22.52
N THR A 21 -2.17 -19.24 22.59
CA THR A 21 -2.60 -20.20 21.57
C THR A 21 -4.12 -20.31 21.47
N THR A 22 -4.84 -19.19 21.44
CA THR A 22 -6.22 -19.19 20.98
C THR A 22 -6.16 -18.88 19.50
N ALA A 23 -6.27 -19.94 18.68
CA ALA A 23 -6.56 -19.81 17.27
C ALA A 23 -7.94 -19.16 17.13
N ASP A 24 -7.98 -17.83 17.15
CA ASP A 24 -9.17 -17.10 16.72
C ASP A 24 -9.14 -17.11 15.20
N GLN A 25 -10.04 -17.90 14.62
CA GLN A 25 -10.12 -18.08 13.18
C GLN A 25 -10.72 -16.81 12.56
N SER A 26 -9.89 -15.84 12.12
CA SER A 26 -10.36 -14.85 11.15
C SER A 26 -10.52 -15.56 9.80
N VAL A 27 -11.69 -16.14 9.58
CA VAL A 27 -12.10 -16.74 8.30
C VAL A 27 -12.79 -15.64 7.49
N VAL A 28 -12.13 -15.17 6.43
CA VAL A 28 -12.85 -14.51 5.33
C VAL A 28 -13.94 -15.47 4.89
N ALA A 29 -15.20 -15.01 4.85
CA ALA A 29 -16.34 -15.86 4.52
C ALA A 29 -16.05 -16.65 3.24
N THR A 30 -16.04 -17.98 3.33
CA THR A 30 -15.84 -18.86 2.17
C THR A 30 -17.17 -19.01 1.43
N SER A 31 -17.16 -18.89 0.10
CA SER A 31 -18.34 -19.23 -0.70
C SER A 31 -18.61 -20.74 -0.61
N SER A 32 -19.87 -21.11 -0.41
CA SER A 32 -20.32 -22.52 -0.29
C SER A 32 -20.61 -23.18 -1.65
N GLY A 33 -20.07 -22.65 -2.75
CA GLY A 33 -20.36 -23.06 -4.12
C GLY A 33 -19.11 -23.23 -4.98
N ALA A 34 -19.25 -23.99 -6.07
CA ALA A 34 -18.20 -24.16 -7.06
C ALA A 34 -18.25 -23.00 -8.09
N ILE A 35 -17.10 -22.43 -8.42
CA ILE A 35 -16.96 -21.37 -9.44
C ILE A 35 -15.96 -21.82 -10.49
N LEU A 36 -16.34 -21.71 -11.76
CA LEU A 36 -15.46 -21.98 -12.90
C LEU A 36 -15.03 -20.66 -13.55
N LEU A 37 -13.73 -20.39 -13.53
CA LEU A 37 -13.10 -19.26 -14.22
C LEU A 37 -12.48 -19.75 -15.52
N GLU A 38 -12.60 -18.97 -16.59
CA GLU A 38 -12.01 -19.27 -17.90
C GLU A 38 -11.24 -18.07 -18.44
N GLY A 39 -10.05 -18.30 -18.99
CA GLY A 39 -9.19 -17.23 -19.50
C GLY A 39 -7.76 -17.71 -19.73
N THR A 40 -6.82 -16.79 -19.89
CA THR A 40 -5.38 -17.11 -19.85
C THR A 40 -4.91 -17.18 -18.41
N VAL A 41 -4.55 -18.36 -17.91
CA VAL A 41 -4.11 -18.53 -16.52
C VAL A 41 -2.61 -18.26 -16.42
N VAL A 42 -2.25 -17.26 -15.65
CA VAL A 42 -0.87 -16.92 -15.31
C VAL A 42 -0.58 -17.49 -13.93
N THR A 43 0.01 -18.69 -13.89
CA THR A 43 -0.02 -19.51 -12.67
C THR A 43 0.86 -18.96 -11.54
N MET A 44 2.00 -18.34 -11.87
CA MET A 44 3.07 -18.03 -10.90
C MET A 44 3.55 -19.24 -10.08
N ASN A 45 3.28 -20.46 -10.54
CA ASN A 45 3.82 -21.68 -9.92
C ASN A 45 5.34 -21.75 -10.10
N ALA A 46 5.99 -22.80 -9.62
CA ALA A 46 7.44 -22.96 -9.72
C ALA A 46 7.98 -22.88 -11.17
N ALA A 47 7.17 -23.31 -12.16
CA ALA A 47 7.52 -23.26 -13.58
C ALA A 47 7.13 -21.95 -14.28
N ARG A 48 6.41 -21.05 -13.58
CA ARG A 48 5.84 -19.81 -14.12
C ARG A 48 5.02 -20.07 -15.39
N GLU A 49 4.26 -21.16 -15.38
CA GLU A 49 3.49 -21.57 -16.55
C GLU A 49 2.39 -20.55 -16.87
N VAL A 50 2.22 -20.27 -18.17
CA VAL A 50 1.06 -19.56 -18.71
C VAL A 50 0.22 -20.56 -19.51
N ILE A 51 -1.05 -20.70 -19.12
CA ILE A 51 -1.98 -21.63 -19.73
C ILE A 51 -3.02 -20.83 -20.54
N PRO A 52 -2.81 -20.67 -21.86
CA PRO A 52 -3.82 -20.08 -22.73
C PRO A 52 -5.04 -20.99 -22.81
N ASN A 53 -6.25 -20.41 -22.94
CA ASN A 53 -7.51 -21.16 -22.91
C ASN A 53 -7.63 -22.06 -21.66
N GLY A 54 -7.13 -21.54 -20.54
CA GLY A 54 -7.09 -22.19 -19.26
C GLY A 54 -8.41 -22.06 -18.50
N ARG A 55 -8.57 -22.95 -17.52
CA ARG A 55 -9.70 -23.01 -16.61
C ARG A 55 -9.22 -23.23 -15.19
N VAL A 56 -9.89 -22.57 -14.25
CA VAL A 56 -9.64 -22.72 -12.80
C VAL A 56 -10.97 -23.05 -12.14
N LEU A 57 -11.06 -24.23 -11.53
CA LEU A 57 -12.20 -24.63 -10.71
C LEU A 57 -11.91 -24.29 -9.26
N VAL A 58 -12.74 -23.43 -8.68
CA VAL A 58 -12.73 -23.08 -7.26
C VAL A 58 -13.89 -23.80 -6.57
N ARG A 59 -13.66 -24.38 -5.41
CA ARG A 59 -14.69 -24.96 -4.54
C ARG A 59 -14.26 -24.84 -3.08
N ASP A 60 -15.20 -24.49 -2.21
CA ASP A 60 -14.97 -24.39 -0.75
C ASP A 60 -13.73 -23.54 -0.40
N GLY A 61 -13.57 -22.42 -1.11
CA GLY A 61 -12.46 -21.50 -0.93
C GLY A 61 -11.10 -21.95 -1.48
N ARG A 62 -11.01 -23.10 -2.16
CA ARG A 62 -9.76 -23.64 -2.71
C ARG A 62 -9.82 -23.86 -4.21
N ILE A 63 -8.65 -23.80 -4.85
CA ILE A 63 -8.45 -24.22 -6.23
C ILE A 63 -8.45 -25.75 -6.26
N VAL A 64 -9.42 -26.35 -6.92
CA VAL A 64 -9.55 -27.82 -7.05
C VAL A 64 -8.78 -28.33 -8.27
N ALA A 65 -8.85 -27.59 -9.38
CA ALA A 65 -8.20 -27.98 -10.63
C ALA A 65 -7.83 -26.77 -11.48
N VAL A 66 -6.74 -26.92 -12.23
CA VAL A 66 -6.28 -25.97 -13.26
C VAL A 66 -5.95 -26.76 -14.51
N TRP A 67 -6.50 -26.40 -15.66
CA TRP A 67 -6.25 -27.14 -16.91
C TRP A 67 -6.40 -26.29 -18.16
N ARG A 68 -5.97 -26.83 -19.31
CA ARG A 68 -6.12 -26.23 -20.65
C ARG A 68 -7.26 -26.90 -21.41
N GLY A 69 -8.02 -26.10 -22.17
CA GLY A 69 -9.04 -26.62 -23.09
C GLY A 69 -10.37 -26.92 -22.39
N SER A 70 -11.40 -27.27 -23.17
CA SER A 70 -12.79 -27.32 -22.71
C SER A 70 -13.15 -28.54 -21.89
N ALA A 71 -12.48 -29.67 -22.12
CA ALA A 71 -12.76 -30.91 -21.39
C ALA A 71 -12.08 -30.86 -20.00
N PRO A 72 -12.83 -31.06 -18.89
CA PRO A 72 -12.22 -31.17 -17.57
C PRO A 72 -11.35 -32.45 -17.49
N PRO A 73 -10.28 -32.45 -16.67
CA PRO A 73 -9.50 -33.65 -16.38
C PRO A 73 -10.38 -34.76 -15.78
N GLN A 74 -9.92 -36.01 -15.90
CA GLN A 74 -10.63 -37.15 -15.31
C GLN A 74 -10.85 -36.94 -13.80
N GLY A 75 -12.10 -37.09 -13.35
CA GLY A 75 -12.47 -36.94 -11.93
C GLY A 75 -12.77 -35.51 -11.48
N VAL A 76 -12.63 -34.51 -12.36
CA VAL A 76 -13.01 -33.12 -12.08
C VAL A 76 -14.46 -32.91 -12.54
N ASP A 77 -15.36 -32.70 -11.59
CA ASP A 77 -16.76 -32.35 -11.86
C ASP A 77 -16.95 -30.82 -11.88
N VAL A 78 -17.66 -30.35 -12.91
CA VAL A 78 -17.97 -28.93 -13.13
C VAL A 78 -19.47 -28.69 -13.27
N ALA A 79 -20.32 -29.71 -13.11
CA ALA A 79 -21.75 -29.62 -13.38
C ALA A 79 -22.50 -28.66 -12.44
N ASP A 80 -22.03 -28.54 -11.20
CA ASP A 80 -22.55 -27.64 -10.16
C ASP A 80 -21.82 -26.29 -10.11
N ALA A 81 -20.81 -26.09 -10.96
CA ALA A 81 -19.99 -24.88 -10.95
C ALA A 81 -20.69 -23.72 -11.67
N VAL A 82 -20.83 -22.60 -10.96
CA VAL A 82 -21.24 -21.34 -11.58
C VAL A 82 -20.09 -20.83 -12.44
N ARG A 83 -20.34 -20.68 -13.74
CA ARG A 83 -19.37 -20.11 -14.67
C ARG A 83 -19.38 -18.59 -14.52
N ALA A 84 -18.24 -18.01 -14.15
CA ALA A 84 -18.11 -16.56 -14.10
C ALA A 84 -18.20 -15.98 -15.53
N PRO A 85 -19.04 -14.97 -15.80
CA PRO A 85 -19.20 -14.38 -17.13
C PRO A 85 -18.05 -13.41 -17.45
N LEU A 86 -16.84 -13.94 -17.54
CA LEU A 86 -15.63 -13.18 -17.85
C LEU A 86 -15.54 -12.84 -19.35
N GLY A 87 -14.86 -11.74 -19.69
CA GLY A 87 -14.63 -11.35 -21.07
C GLY A 87 -13.69 -12.28 -21.83
N GLU A 88 -13.74 -12.23 -23.17
CA GLU A 88 -12.93 -13.08 -24.06
C GLU A 88 -11.41 -12.91 -23.87
N HIS A 89 -10.99 -11.77 -23.31
CA HIS A 89 -9.59 -11.41 -23.11
C HIS A 89 -9.20 -11.41 -21.62
N ALA A 90 -9.85 -12.28 -20.83
CA ALA A 90 -9.58 -12.44 -19.41
C ALA A 90 -8.22 -13.11 -19.14
N TYR A 91 -7.46 -12.54 -18.22
CA TYR A 91 -6.24 -13.12 -17.64
C TYR A 91 -6.46 -13.35 -16.15
N ILE A 92 -6.09 -14.54 -15.68
CA ILE A 92 -6.31 -14.99 -14.31
C ILE A 92 -4.95 -15.09 -13.62
N TYR A 93 -4.74 -14.29 -12.58
CA TYR A 93 -3.54 -14.20 -11.76
C TYR A 93 -3.85 -14.65 -10.33
N PRO A 94 -2.84 -15.06 -9.54
CA PRO A 94 -2.98 -15.03 -8.09
C PRO A 94 -3.38 -13.64 -7.64
N GLY A 95 -4.17 -13.55 -6.58
CA GLY A 95 -4.48 -12.29 -5.92
C GLY A 95 -3.20 -11.55 -5.52
N LEU A 96 -3.21 -10.22 -5.65
CA LEU A 96 -2.02 -9.43 -5.33
C LEU A 96 -1.81 -9.35 -3.81
N ILE A 97 -0.56 -9.40 -3.35
CA ILE A 97 -0.18 -9.33 -1.94
C ILE A 97 0.67 -8.09 -1.72
N ASN A 98 0.14 -7.15 -0.94
CA ASN A 98 0.82 -5.93 -0.54
C ASN A 98 1.46 -6.13 0.84
N LEU A 99 2.79 -6.20 0.92
CA LEU A 99 3.50 -6.41 2.19
C LEU A 99 3.94 -5.12 2.88
N HIS A 100 3.52 -3.96 2.37
CA HIS A 100 3.79 -2.70 3.04
C HIS A 100 2.66 -1.72 2.77
N ASP A 101 1.79 -1.51 3.76
CA ASP A 101 0.75 -0.49 3.70
C ASP A 101 0.55 0.15 5.10
N HIS A 102 -0.15 1.29 5.20
CA HIS A 102 -0.68 1.84 6.45
C HIS A 102 -2.14 2.27 6.27
N PRO A 103 -3.09 1.31 6.28
CA PRO A 103 -4.50 1.57 5.98
C PRO A 103 -5.18 2.63 6.86
N PHE A 104 -4.64 2.93 8.05
CA PHE A 104 -5.07 4.03 8.91
C PHE A 104 -4.98 5.43 8.27
N PHE A 105 -4.19 5.57 7.20
CA PHE A 105 -4.05 6.79 6.43
C PHE A 105 -4.77 6.72 5.07
N GLY A 106 -5.47 5.61 4.77
CA GLY A 106 -6.02 5.35 3.43
C GLY A 106 -7.10 6.33 2.96
N VAL A 107 -7.66 7.13 3.88
CA VAL A 107 -8.63 8.21 3.64
C VAL A 107 -7.97 9.56 3.38
N LEU A 108 -6.66 9.67 3.51
CA LEU A 108 -5.93 10.90 3.24
C LEU A 108 -5.43 10.92 1.80
N PRO A 109 -5.41 12.10 1.15
CA PRO A 109 -4.84 12.24 -0.18
C PRO A 109 -3.32 12.12 -0.13
N LEU A 110 -2.70 12.02 -1.31
CA LEU A 110 -1.26 12.18 -1.45
C LEU A 110 -0.84 13.52 -0.86
N TRP A 111 0.06 13.45 0.11
CA TRP A 111 0.82 14.59 0.58
C TRP A 111 2.01 14.79 -0.38
N GLN A 112 2.40 16.03 -0.62
CA GLN A 112 3.61 16.34 -1.38
C GLN A 112 4.77 16.65 -0.43
N PRO A 113 5.52 15.64 0.05
CA PRO A 113 6.73 15.88 0.82
C PRO A 113 7.88 16.34 -0.11
N PRO A 114 8.72 17.31 0.26
CA PRO A 114 8.52 18.42 1.18
C PRO A 114 8.40 19.79 0.49
N ARG A 115 7.54 20.62 1.09
CA ARG A 115 7.75 22.06 1.34
C ARG A 115 8.10 22.31 2.80
N SER A 116 9.03 21.53 3.33
CA SER A 116 9.42 21.76 4.71
C SER A 116 9.84 23.21 4.96
N HIS A 117 9.62 23.66 6.17
CA HIS A 117 10.27 24.86 6.65
C HIS A 117 11.77 24.80 6.41
N VAL A 118 12.32 25.93 5.96
CA VAL A 118 13.76 26.17 5.86
C VAL A 118 14.42 25.72 7.17
N GLN A 119 15.19 24.65 7.09
CA GLN A 119 15.93 24.05 8.20
C GLN A 119 17.39 23.89 7.77
N PRO A 120 18.17 24.99 7.69
CA PRO A 120 19.56 24.94 7.22
C PRO A 120 20.41 23.98 8.06
N ALA A 121 20.12 23.89 9.37
CA ALA A 121 20.81 22.99 10.29
C ALA A 121 20.60 21.49 9.99
N MET A 122 19.54 21.12 9.25
CA MET A 122 19.27 19.74 8.83
C MET A 122 19.61 19.50 7.34
N GLY A 123 20.33 20.43 6.72
CA GLY A 123 20.67 20.37 5.29
C GLY A 123 19.53 20.67 4.34
N ARG A 124 18.61 21.54 4.78
CA ARG A 124 17.39 21.91 4.05
C ARG A 124 17.23 23.44 3.99
N PRO A 125 18.22 24.16 3.45
CA PRO A 125 18.25 25.63 3.48
C PRO A 125 17.16 26.31 2.64
N LEU A 126 16.58 25.63 1.66
CA LEU A 126 15.49 26.16 0.82
C LEU A 126 14.12 25.67 1.29
N GLY A 127 14.07 24.55 2.02
CA GLY A 127 12.84 23.96 2.50
C GLY A 127 12.14 23.06 1.47
N THR A 128 12.63 23.04 0.23
CA THR A 128 12.12 22.18 -0.84
C THR A 128 12.97 20.94 -1.06
N GLU A 129 14.08 20.79 -0.33
CA GLU A 129 14.96 19.64 -0.49
C GLU A 129 14.28 18.38 0.06
N PRO A 130 14.39 17.22 -0.64
CA PRO A 130 13.90 15.93 -0.16
C PRO A 130 14.39 15.63 1.25
N TYR A 131 13.69 14.79 2.00
CA TYR A 131 14.19 14.36 3.29
C TYR A 131 15.46 13.52 3.13
N GLY A 132 16.37 13.61 4.10
CA GLY A 132 17.53 12.73 4.19
C GLY A 132 17.19 11.39 4.85
N ASN A 133 16.20 11.37 5.74
CA ASN A 133 15.78 10.17 6.46
C ASN A 133 14.39 10.35 7.08
N ARG A 134 13.75 9.22 7.43
CA ARG A 134 12.42 9.20 8.04
C ARG A 134 12.26 10.03 9.29
N TYR A 135 13.34 10.29 10.04
CA TYR A 135 13.27 11.06 11.27
C TYR A 135 13.04 12.56 11.05
N GLN A 136 13.28 13.06 9.84
CA GLN A 136 13.04 14.46 9.49
C GLN A 136 11.56 14.79 9.29
N TRP A 137 10.70 13.77 9.12
CA TRP A 137 9.26 13.94 8.97
C TRP A 137 8.41 13.10 9.95
N ASN A 138 8.97 12.02 10.51
CA ASN A 138 8.27 11.04 11.36
C ASN A 138 8.70 11.06 12.83
N GLN A 139 9.33 12.12 13.34
CA GLN A 139 9.67 12.18 14.77
C GLN A 139 8.48 12.65 15.60
N VAL A 140 7.89 11.66 16.26
CA VAL A 140 7.00 11.76 17.41
C VAL A 140 7.44 12.93 18.33
N ALA A 141 6.76 14.07 18.12
CA ALA A 141 6.65 15.25 18.98
C ALA A 141 7.79 16.31 19.09
N LEU A 142 8.98 16.18 18.50
CA LEU A 142 10.01 17.25 18.65
C LEU A 142 10.60 17.85 17.35
N THR A 143 10.51 17.17 16.21
CA THR A 143 11.03 17.70 14.92
C THR A 143 10.09 17.45 13.74
N GLN A 144 8.87 16.97 13.98
CA GLN A 144 7.88 16.82 12.91
C GLN A 144 7.56 18.19 12.29
N PRO A 145 7.60 18.33 10.95
CA PRO A 145 7.19 19.57 10.29
C PRO A 145 5.72 19.89 10.60
N GLU A 146 5.39 21.16 10.83
CA GLU A 146 4.01 21.60 11.13
C GLU A 146 3.02 21.16 10.05
N GLU A 147 3.44 21.14 8.79
CA GLU A 147 2.64 20.65 7.67
C GLU A 147 2.34 19.15 7.76
N ALA A 148 3.32 18.33 8.13
CA ALA A 148 3.13 16.89 8.29
C ALA A 148 2.19 16.60 9.47
N ALA A 149 2.30 17.37 10.56
CA ALA A 149 1.34 17.30 11.65
C ALA A 149 -0.06 17.68 11.16
N ARG A 150 -0.20 18.85 10.52
CA ARG A 150 -1.47 19.44 10.07
C ARG A 150 -2.19 18.62 9.00
N LEU A 151 -1.48 18.08 8.02
CA LEU A 151 -2.06 17.40 6.85
C LEU A 151 -2.15 15.88 7.00
N VAL A 152 -1.35 15.30 7.89
CA VAL A 152 -1.23 13.84 7.98
C VAL A 152 -1.52 13.33 9.38
N SER A 153 -0.70 13.66 10.37
CA SER A 153 -0.82 13.05 11.71
C SER A 153 -2.09 13.45 12.46
N ASN A 154 -2.44 14.75 12.44
CA ASN A 154 -3.59 15.25 13.19
C ASN A 154 -4.92 14.78 12.57
N PRO A 155 -5.13 14.88 11.24
CA PRO A 155 -6.32 14.30 10.61
C PRO A 155 -6.45 12.80 10.86
N SER A 156 -5.38 12.04 10.67
CA SER A 156 -5.40 10.59 10.94
C SER A 156 -5.77 10.29 12.39
N THR A 157 -5.16 10.98 13.36
CA THR A 157 -5.48 10.80 14.79
C THR A 157 -6.95 11.06 15.09
N MET A 158 -7.53 12.13 14.53
CA MET A 158 -8.94 12.49 14.79
C MET A 158 -9.94 11.55 14.13
N LEU A 159 -9.57 10.91 13.02
CA LEU A 159 -10.40 9.95 12.31
C LEU A 159 -10.31 8.54 12.91
N THR A 160 -9.26 8.22 13.67
CA THR A 160 -8.97 6.84 14.09
C THR A 160 -8.89 6.62 15.60
N ASP A 161 -8.70 7.66 16.43
CA ASP A 161 -8.53 7.53 17.89
C ASP A 161 -9.84 7.76 18.68
N GLY A 162 -9.85 7.48 19.99
CA GLY A 162 -11.03 7.49 20.88
C GLY A 162 -11.72 8.84 21.10
N ALA A 163 -11.20 9.94 20.56
CA ALA A 163 -11.90 11.23 20.42
C ALA A 163 -12.75 11.31 19.13
N ALA A 164 -12.85 10.19 18.41
CA ALA A 164 -13.20 9.97 17.00
C ALA A 164 -14.32 10.81 16.38
N LEU A 165 -14.03 11.32 15.18
CA LEU A 165 -15.00 11.91 14.25
C LEU A 165 -15.51 10.89 13.21
N ALA A 166 -14.72 9.87 12.91
CA ALA A 166 -15.08 8.68 12.15
C ALA A 166 -14.67 7.44 12.96
N SER A 167 -15.20 6.26 12.63
CA SER A 167 -14.73 5.04 13.26
C SER A 167 -13.45 4.55 12.58
N LEU A 168 -12.50 4.00 13.36
CA LEU A 168 -11.34 3.31 12.82
C LEU A 168 -11.74 2.22 11.81
N VAL A 169 -12.85 1.53 12.06
CA VAL A 169 -13.38 0.48 11.17
C VAL A 169 -13.73 1.06 9.80
N ASP A 170 -14.36 2.22 9.73
CA ASP A 170 -14.73 2.87 8.46
C ASP A 170 -13.49 3.31 7.67
N VAL A 171 -12.49 3.87 8.35
CA VAL A 171 -11.22 4.25 7.74
C VAL A 171 -10.53 3.03 7.10
N ILE A 172 -10.46 1.92 7.85
CA ILE A 172 -9.86 0.67 7.35
C ILE A 172 -10.70 0.05 6.23
N LYS A 173 -12.03 0.08 6.32
CA LYS A 173 -12.94 -0.38 5.26
C LYS A 173 -12.69 0.37 3.95
N PHE A 174 -12.64 1.71 4.03
CA PHE A 174 -12.37 2.54 2.88
C PHE A 174 -10.99 2.25 2.27
N ALA A 175 -9.96 2.12 3.10
CA ALA A 175 -8.63 1.75 2.65
C ALA A 175 -8.65 0.40 1.93
N LYS A 176 -9.20 -0.66 2.55
CA LYS A 176 -9.30 -2.00 1.95
C LYS A 176 -10.15 -2.02 0.68
N ALA A 177 -11.17 -1.17 0.57
CA ALA A 177 -11.94 -1.02 -0.66
C ALA A 177 -11.08 -0.52 -1.83
N ARG A 178 -10.22 0.49 -1.61
CA ARG A 178 -9.26 0.95 -2.63
C ARG A 178 -8.29 -0.17 -3.06
N MET A 179 -7.87 -0.99 -2.10
CA MET A 179 -6.94 -2.10 -2.35
C MET A 179 -7.58 -3.24 -3.16
N ILE A 180 -8.77 -3.70 -2.77
CA ILE A 180 -9.46 -4.81 -3.43
C ILE A 180 -9.91 -4.41 -4.84
N LEU A 181 -10.32 -3.16 -5.05
CA LEU A 181 -10.66 -2.65 -6.39
C LEU A 181 -9.44 -2.61 -7.32
N GLY A 182 -8.22 -2.57 -6.77
CA GLY A 182 -6.97 -2.75 -7.49
C GLY A 182 -6.43 -4.19 -7.52
N GLY A 183 -7.23 -5.20 -7.14
CA GLY A 183 -6.82 -6.60 -7.19
C GLY A 183 -6.02 -7.13 -6.00
N THR A 184 -5.86 -6.33 -4.94
CA THR A 184 -5.12 -6.74 -3.75
C THR A 184 -5.99 -7.57 -2.82
N THR A 185 -5.53 -8.79 -2.52
CA THR A 185 -6.24 -9.76 -1.68
C THR A 185 -5.69 -9.83 -0.26
N THR A 186 -4.47 -9.33 -0.05
CA THR A 186 -3.76 -9.35 1.22
C THR A 186 -2.96 -8.05 1.40
N THR A 187 -3.03 -7.47 2.60
CA THR A 187 -2.34 -6.23 2.97
C THR A 187 -1.58 -6.36 4.30
N GLN A 188 -0.62 -5.46 4.53
CA GLN A 188 0.10 -5.26 5.77
C GLN A 188 -0.32 -3.96 6.44
N GLY A 189 -0.17 -3.88 7.76
CA GLY A 189 -0.15 -2.59 8.47
C GLY A 189 -1.51 -2.06 8.90
N ALA A 190 -2.60 -2.81 8.69
CA ALA A 190 -3.89 -2.51 9.32
C ALA A 190 -3.92 -2.83 10.82
N GLY A 191 -2.92 -3.56 11.34
CA GLY A 191 -3.01 -4.20 12.65
C GLY A 191 -4.09 -5.28 12.70
N SER A 192 -4.18 -6.00 13.82
CA SER A 192 -5.21 -7.05 13.98
C SER A 192 -6.36 -6.56 14.83
N ASN A 193 -7.56 -6.70 14.29
CA ASN A 193 -8.81 -6.36 14.93
C ASN A 193 -9.94 -7.21 14.34
N ALA A 194 -10.69 -7.88 15.20
CA ALA A 194 -11.82 -8.73 14.80
C ALA A 194 -12.87 -7.99 13.95
N ALA A 195 -12.97 -6.66 14.04
CA ALA A 195 -13.93 -5.88 13.25
C ALA A 195 -13.59 -5.77 11.75
N TYR A 196 -12.33 -6.01 11.35
CA TYR A 196 -11.92 -5.85 9.95
C TYR A 196 -10.89 -6.87 9.46
N ASP A 197 -10.39 -7.78 10.31
CA ASP A 197 -9.36 -8.76 9.93
C ASP A 197 -9.77 -9.65 8.74
N SER A 198 -11.05 -10.02 8.68
CA SER A 198 -11.62 -10.88 7.63
C SER A 198 -12.39 -10.12 6.55
N LEU A 199 -12.40 -8.79 6.58
CA LEU A 199 -13.20 -7.96 5.68
C LEU A 199 -12.42 -7.59 4.42
N LEU A 200 -13.00 -7.82 3.24
CA LEU A 200 -12.44 -7.56 1.91
C LEU A 200 -11.11 -8.28 1.64
N ALA A 201 -10.01 -7.71 2.12
CA ALA A 201 -8.65 -8.21 1.97
C ALA A 201 -8.09 -8.69 3.32
N ARG A 202 -7.25 -9.72 3.29
CA ARG A 202 -6.58 -10.25 4.49
C ARG A 202 -5.61 -9.22 5.07
N THR A 203 -5.45 -9.23 6.38
CA THR A 203 -4.32 -8.54 7.04
C THR A 203 -3.26 -9.56 7.42
N VAL A 204 -2.00 -9.40 6.99
CA VAL A 204 -0.94 -10.40 7.21
C VAL A 204 -0.61 -10.62 8.68
N GLU A 205 -0.69 -9.58 9.50
CA GLU A 205 -0.44 -9.67 10.95
C GLU A 205 -1.55 -10.41 11.71
N SER A 206 -2.71 -10.64 11.08
CA SER A 206 -3.87 -11.32 11.68
C SER A 206 -3.76 -12.85 11.53
N ALA A 207 -4.71 -13.59 12.11
CA ALA A 207 -4.70 -15.04 12.06
C ALA A 207 -5.08 -15.55 10.65
N ASN A 208 -4.12 -16.11 9.92
CA ASN A 208 -4.34 -16.64 8.58
C ASN A 208 -3.89 -18.09 8.51
N PHE A 209 -4.65 -18.92 7.81
CA PHE A 209 -4.31 -20.34 7.60
C PHE A 209 -4.04 -21.10 8.91
N GLY A 210 -4.82 -20.79 9.95
CA GLY A 210 -4.70 -21.41 11.28
C GLY A 210 -3.53 -20.93 12.13
N ARG A 211 -2.82 -19.86 11.74
CA ARG A 211 -1.67 -19.33 12.47
C ARG A 211 -1.60 -17.79 12.46
N ARG A 212 -1.01 -17.21 13.50
CA ARG A 212 -0.64 -15.79 13.58
C ARG A 212 0.85 -15.70 13.88
N ARG A 213 1.66 -15.48 12.84
CA ARG A 213 3.14 -15.57 12.92
C ARG A 213 3.86 -14.44 12.19
N ILE A 214 3.13 -13.44 11.73
CA ILE A 214 3.68 -12.27 11.05
C ILE A 214 3.60 -11.09 12.00
N PHE A 215 4.72 -10.39 12.20
CA PHE A 215 4.83 -9.26 13.10
C PHE A 215 5.43 -8.08 12.36
N SER A 216 5.04 -6.87 12.72
CA SER A 216 5.54 -5.64 12.10
C SER A 216 6.06 -4.65 13.14
N ARG A 217 6.97 -3.77 12.72
CA ARG A 217 7.48 -2.67 13.56
C ARG A 217 7.82 -1.45 12.70
N VAL A 218 7.19 -0.33 13.05
CA VAL A 218 7.52 0.99 12.49
C VAL A 218 8.65 1.67 13.26
N GLY A 219 8.61 1.61 14.61
CA GLY A 219 9.59 2.29 15.46
C GLY A 219 11.03 1.82 15.26
N SER A 220 12.01 2.68 15.54
CA SER A 220 13.43 2.36 15.36
C SER A 220 13.85 1.09 16.09
N ILE A 221 14.83 0.36 15.55
CA ILE A 221 15.40 -0.83 16.19
C ILE A 221 16.02 -0.48 17.55
N GLY A 222 16.65 0.70 17.64
CA GLY A 222 17.27 1.21 18.87
C GLY A 222 16.31 1.35 20.06
N SER A 223 15.02 1.58 19.78
CA SER A 223 13.98 1.73 20.82
C SER A 223 13.34 0.42 21.27
N LEU A 224 13.76 -0.74 20.73
CA LEU A 224 13.30 -2.04 21.20
C LEU A 224 13.88 -2.30 22.60
N SER A 225 13.05 -2.67 23.58
CA SER A 225 13.56 -2.99 24.92
C SER A 225 14.24 -4.36 24.93
N SER A 226 15.09 -4.61 25.94
CA SER A 226 15.78 -5.92 26.06
C SER A 226 14.82 -7.08 26.26
N SER A 227 13.68 -6.87 26.95
CA SER A 227 12.64 -7.90 27.10
C SER A 227 11.98 -8.23 25.77
N ASP A 228 11.70 -7.20 24.97
CA ASP A 228 10.98 -7.35 23.71
C ASP A 228 11.86 -8.02 22.67
N GLN A 229 13.15 -7.67 22.67
CA GLN A 229 14.16 -8.36 21.88
C GLN A 229 14.26 -9.84 22.25
N ALA A 230 14.33 -10.17 23.55
CA ALA A 230 14.40 -11.55 23.99
C ALA A 230 13.14 -12.36 23.62
N LEU A 231 11.95 -11.76 23.72
CA LEU A 231 10.69 -12.38 23.29
C LEU A 231 10.65 -12.63 21.78
N LEU A 232 11.09 -11.65 20.98
CA LEU A 232 11.16 -11.80 19.52
C LEU A 232 12.13 -12.91 19.12
N GLN A 233 13.34 -12.91 19.68
CA GLN A 233 14.34 -13.95 19.41
C GLN A 233 13.86 -15.34 19.86
N GLY A 234 13.22 -15.43 21.02
CA GLY A 234 12.61 -16.68 21.50
C GLY A 234 11.51 -17.18 20.57
N GLY A 235 10.65 -16.28 20.07
CA GLY A 235 9.60 -16.61 19.10
C GLY A 235 10.16 -17.07 17.76
N MET A 236 11.18 -16.39 17.24
CA MET A 236 11.90 -16.80 16.03
C MET A 236 12.54 -18.18 16.19
N ALA A 237 13.26 -18.39 17.30
CA ALA A 237 13.91 -19.66 17.63
C ALA A 237 12.92 -20.83 17.73
N ALA A 238 11.72 -20.57 18.29
CA ALA A 238 10.65 -21.55 18.44
C ALA A 238 9.78 -21.75 17.17
N GLY A 239 10.03 -21.01 16.08
CA GLY A 239 9.22 -21.07 14.87
C GLY A 239 7.82 -20.48 15.03
N LEU A 240 7.65 -19.53 15.96
CA LEU A 240 6.42 -18.77 16.20
C LEU A 240 6.41 -17.43 15.45
N VAL A 241 7.52 -17.09 14.80
CA VAL A 241 7.67 -15.91 13.91
C VAL A 241 8.10 -16.42 12.55
N ASP A 242 7.22 -16.29 11.56
CA ASP A 242 7.52 -16.65 10.17
C ASP A 242 8.12 -15.46 9.41
N ALA A 243 7.67 -14.24 9.72
CA ALA A 243 8.26 -13.00 9.23
C ALA A 243 8.11 -11.84 10.23
N TRP A 244 9.15 -11.01 10.30
CA TRP A 244 9.19 -9.76 11.04
C TRP A 244 9.48 -8.60 10.08
N LEU A 245 8.45 -7.82 9.78
CA LEU A 245 8.45 -6.74 8.81
C LEU A 245 8.85 -5.43 9.51
N ILE A 246 9.93 -4.80 9.07
CA ILE A 246 10.51 -3.66 9.77
C ILE A 246 10.84 -2.52 8.83
N HIS A 247 10.40 -1.30 9.16
CA HIS A 247 10.94 -0.10 8.54
C HIS A 247 12.41 0.05 8.90
N LEU A 248 13.28 -0.07 7.90
CA LEU A 248 14.74 -0.08 8.11
C LEU A 248 15.46 0.68 7.00
N ALA A 249 16.43 1.49 7.40
CA ALA A 249 17.24 2.31 6.50
C ALA A 249 16.37 3.13 5.53
N GLU A 250 15.29 3.68 6.07
CA GLU A 250 14.34 4.50 5.33
C GLU A 250 14.84 5.93 5.23
N GLY A 251 15.57 6.20 4.15
CA GLY A 251 16.27 7.46 3.89
C GLY A 251 17.45 7.25 2.96
N VAL A 252 18.11 8.33 2.57
CA VAL A 252 19.21 8.30 1.59
C VAL A 252 20.42 7.53 2.13
N ARG A 253 21.26 7.03 1.21
CA ARG A 253 22.56 6.43 1.51
C ARG A 253 23.50 7.44 2.16
N ASP A 254 24.50 6.96 2.89
CA ASP A 254 25.39 7.84 3.66
C ASP A 254 26.16 8.84 2.79
N ALA A 255 26.53 8.45 1.57
CA ALA A 255 27.22 9.30 0.60
C ALA A 255 26.30 10.36 -0.04
N ASP A 256 24.98 10.12 -0.02
CA ASP A 256 23.97 10.99 -0.63
C ASP A 256 23.38 12.00 0.38
N ARG A 257 23.84 11.97 1.65
CA ARG A 257 23.41 12.91 2.69
C ARG A 257 23.89 14.33 2.41
N ARG A 258 23.03 15.31 2.70
CA ARG A 258 23.35 16.74 2.56
C ARG A 258 24.13 17.26 3.77
N ALA A 259 24.87 18.34 3.58
CA ALA A 259 25.51 19.05 4.67
C ALA A 259 24.47 19.48 5.72
N GLY A 260 24.64 19.06 6.99
CA GLY A 260 23.66 19.28 8.06
C GLY A 260 22.78 18.06 8.36
N ASP A 261 22.69 17.09 7.44
CA ASP A 261 22.05 15.80 7.76
C ASP A 261 23.03 14.86 8.47
N VAL A 262 22.97 14.87 9.79
CA VAL A 262 23.88 14.09 10.66
C VAL A 262 23.44 12.64 10.87
N THR A 263 22.20 12.29 10.51
CA THR A 263 21.64 10.97 10.80
C THR A 263 21.89 10.01 9.65
N SER A 264 22.52 8.87 9.94
CA SER A 264 22.68 7.78 8.98
C SER A 264 21.47 6.85 9.04
N SER A 265 20.76 6.68 7.92
CA SER A 265 19.71 5.67 7.78
C SER A 265 20.29 4.25 7.89
N ARG A 266 21.48 4.04 7.32
CA ARG A 266 22.21 2.76 7.33
C ARG A 266 22.61 2.30 8.74
N ALA A 267 22.74 3.22 9.70
CA ALA A 267 23.03 2.88 11.10
C ALA A 267 21.97 1.94 11.70
N GLU A 268 20.72 1.98 11.23
CA GLU A 268 19.68 1.05 11.68
C GLU A 268 19.99 -0.42 11.32
N PHE A 269 20.58 -0.67 10.15
CA PHE A 269 21.02 -2.02 9.76
C PHE A 269 22.21 -2.48 10.62
N THR A 270 23.09 -1.57 11.00
CA THR A 270 24.18 -1.86 11.96
C THR A 270 23.61 -2.26 13.31
N GLU A 271 22.61 -1.52 13.81
CA GLU A 271 21.93 -1.82 15.07
C GLU A 271 21.17 -3.16 15.03
N LEU A 272 20.47 -3.46 13.93
CA LEU A 272 19.79 -4.74 13.71
C LEU A 272 20.76 -5.93 13.88
N LYS A 273 21.95 -5.83 13.29
CA LYS A 273 23.00 -6.85 13.41
C LYS A 273 23.58 -6.92 14.81
N ALA A 274 23.87 -5.77 15.44
CA ALA A 274 24.37 -5.72 16.81
C ALA A 274 23.42 -6.41 17.80
N ARG A 275 22.10 -6.33 17.53
CA ARG A 275 21.06 -7.01 18.31
C ARG A 275 20.81 -8.46 17.91
N GLN A 276 21.53 -9.00 16.93
CA GLN A 276 21.37 -10.37 16.44
C GLN A 276 19.92 -10.64 15.98
N LEU A 277 19.35 -9.70 15.23
CA LEU A 277 17.98 -9.77 14.71
C LEU A 277 17.93 -9.88 13.18
N LEU A 278 19.08 -9.96 12.50
CA LEU A 278 19.17 -10.26 11.07
C LEU A 278 19.13 -11.77 10.86
N SER A 279 18.05 -12.26 10.24
CA SER A 279 17.80 -13.68 10.01
C SER A 279 16.93 -13.90 8.76
N ASP A 280 16.66 -15.16 8.42
CA ASP A 280 15.67 -15.53 7.39
C ASP A 280 14.23 -15.10 7.74
N ALA A 281 13.91 -14.82 9.00
CA ALA A 281 12.62 -14.26 9.40
C ALA A 281 12.54 -12.73 9.20
N THR A 282 13.65 -12.06 8.90
CA THR A 282 13.69 -10.60 8.78
C THR A 282 13.22 -10.14 7.40
N VAL A 283 12.27 -9.20 7.36
CA VAL A 283 11.77 -8.57 6.14
C VAL A 283 11.93 -7.06 6.25
N VAL A 284 12.85 -6.49 5.47
CA VAL A 284 13.15 -5.07 5.47
C VAL A 284 12.16 -4.32 4.58
N LEU A 285 11.49 -3.32 5.13
CA LEU A 285 10.64 -2.39 4.39
C LEU A 285 11.49 -1.16 4.00
N HIS A 286 11.34 -0.70 2.76
CA HIS A 286 12.13 0.35 2.12
C HIS A 286 13.58 -0.04 1.82
N GLY A 287 14.48 0.01 2.81
CA GLY A 287 15.90 -0.27 2.62
C GLY A 287 16.66 0.71 1.73
N VAL A 288 16.20 1.97 1.60
CA VAL A 288 16.77 2.97 0.68
C VAL A 288 18.24 3.25 0.96
N GLY A 289 18.60 3.38 2.24
CA GLY A 289 19.95 3.72 2.69
C GLY A 289 20.90 2.53 2.78
N LEU A 290 20.46 1.33 2.36
CA LEU A 290 21.32 0.15 2.31
C LEU A 290 22.27 0.21 1.12
N GLU A 291 23.45 -0.34 1.33
CA GLU A 291 24.53 -0.42 0.34
C GLU A 291 24.65 -1.84 -0.24
N PRO A 292 25.34 -2.05 -1.37
CA PRO A 292 25.48 -3.37 -2.00
C PRO A 292 25.95 -4.48 -1.04
N GLN A 293 26.90 -4.19 -0.15
CA GLN A 293 27.37 -5.15 0.85
C GLN A 293 26.30 -5.55 1.87
N ASP A 294 25.36 -4.66 2.20
CA ASP A 294 24.30 -4.94 3.16
C ASP A 294 23.31 -5.96 2.56
N PHE A 295 23.04 -5.87 1.25
CA PHE A 295 22.22 -6.87 0.56
C PHE A 295 22.89 -8.25 0.51
N VAL A 296 24.22 -8.31 0.38
CA VAL A 296 24.96 -9.58 0.50
C VAL A 296 24.77 -10.17 1.89
N GLU A 297 24.87 -9.37 2.95
CA GLU A 297 24.62 -9.82 4.32
C GLU A 297 23.17 -10.26 4.53
N MET A 298 22.19 -9.54 3.96
CA MET A 298 20.78 -9.94 3.98
C MET A 298 20.59 -11.30 3.32
N ALA A 299 21.12 -11.51 2.11
CA ALA A 299 20.98 -12.77 1.38
C ALA A 299 21.60 -13.97 2.12
N HIS A 300 22.65 -13.74 2.92
CA HIS A 300 23.33 -14.77 3.71
C HIS A 300 22.88 -14.84 5.18
N ALA A 301 21.82 -14.12 5.55
CA ALA A 301 21.27 -14.18 6.90
C ALA A 301 20.87 -15.63 7.24
N ARG A 302 21.17 -16.05 8.47
CA ARG A 302 20.98 -17.45 8.88
C ARG A 302 19.53 -17.74 9.27
N PRO A 303 19.11 -19.02 9.25
CA PRO A 303 17.86 -19.43 9.85
C PRO A 303 17.73 -18.99 11.29
N ALA A 304 16.59 -18.39 11.65
CA ALA A 304 16.32 -17.91 13.00
C ALA A 304 15.94 -19.05 13.96
N ARG A 305 15.46 -20.18 13.43
CA ARG A 305 14.94 -21.30 14.22
C ARG A 305 16.08 -22.10 14.88
N ALA A 306 15.84 -22.54 16.12
CA ALA A 306 16.82 -23.32 16.88
C ALA A 306 17.08 -24.72 16.30
N ASP A 307 16.11 -25.29 15.58
CA ASP A 307 16.24 -26.57 14.87
C ASP A 307 17.03 -26.45 13.55
N GLY A 308 17.45 -25.23 13.16
CA GLY A 308 18.16 -24.96 11.92
C GLY A 308 17.29 -24.99 10.67
N ALA A 309 15.98 -25.23 10.80
CA ALA A 309 15.07 -25.14 9.67
C ALA A 309 14.91 -23.69 9.22
N GLY A 310 14.92 -23.47 7.91
CA GLY A 310 14.66 -22.17 7.29
C GLY A 310 13.96 -22.34 5.95
N ASP A 311 13.66 -21.24 5.28
CA ASP A 311 13.04 -21.24 3.95
C ASP A 311 14.06 -21.30 2.80
N GLY A 312 15.34 -21.56 3.12
CA GLY A 312 16.43 -21.60 2.15
C GLY A 312 16.84 -20.22 1.62
N ARG A 313 16.33 -19.14 2.21
CA ARG A 313 16.67 -17.75 1.88
C ARG A 313 17.23 -17.05 3.11
N GLY A 314 17.88 -15.91 2.89
CA GLY A 314 18.21 -14.97 3.94
C GLY A 314 17.06 -14.00 4.24
N ALA A 315 17.40 -12.82 4.74
CA ALA A 315 16.46 -11.72 4.93
C ALA A 315 15.91 -11.24 3.58
N LYS A 316 14.70 -10.68 3.61
CA LYS A 316 13.96 -10.24 2.41
C LYS A 316 13.75 -8.73 2.40
N LEU A 317 13.30 -8.22 1.27
CA LEU A 317 13.10 -6.80 1.03
C LEU A 317 11.69 -6.53 0.47
N VAL A 318 11.00 -5.53 0.99
CA VAL A 318 9.79 -4.95 0.42
C VAL A 318 10.09 -3.53 -0.03
N TRP A 319 9.86 -3.26 -1.31
CA TRP A 319 10.21 -2.02 -1.97
C TRP A 319 8.96 -1.18 -2.27
N SER A 320 9.00 0.09 -1.88
CA SER A 320 7.93 1.07 -2.10
C SER A 320 8.46 2.26 -2.89
N PRO A 321 8.70 2.09 -4.21
CA PRO A 321 9.33 3.12 -5.02
C PRO A 321 8.63 4.48 -5.00
N LEU A 322 7.30 4.55 -5.01
CA LEU A 322 6.62 5.85 -5.05
C LEU A 322 6.90 6.67 -3.78
N SER A 323 6.72 6.06 -2.61
CA SER A 323 7.02 6.67 -1.30
C SER A 323 8.49 7.06 -1.21
N ASN A 324 9.40 6.17 -1.61
CA ASN A 324 10.83 6.46 -1.57
C ASN A 324 11.20 7.69 -2.43
N LEU A 325 10.71 7.73 -3.67
CA LEU A 325 11.01 8.81 -4.60
C LEU A 325 10.40 10.14 -4.15
N LEU A 326 9.15 10.12 -3.70
CA LEU A 326 8.48 11.33 -3.20
C LEU A 326 9.17 11.88 -1.95
N LEU A 327 9.53 11.05 -0.98
CA LEU A 327 10.11 11.50 0.29
C LEU A 327 11.61 11.84 0.18
N TYR A 328 12.38 11.05 -0.56
CA TYR A 328 13.85 11.07 -0.51
C TYR A 328 14.52 11.46 -1.83
N GLY A 329 13.77 11.55 -2.93
CA GLY A 329 14.30 11.83 -4.29
C GLY A 329 15.14 10.68 -4.87
N THR A 330 15.24 9.57 -4.15
CA THR A 330 15.97 8.36 -4.56
C THR A 330 15.26 7.13 -4.01
N THR A 331 15.70 5.96 -4.44
CA THR A 331 15.08 4.70 -4.02
C THR A 331 16.12 3.60 -3.83
N THR A 332 15.67 2.49 -3.28
CA THR A 332 16.46 1.30 -2.98
C THR A 332 17.18 0.77 -4.22
N ALA A 333 18.44 0.36 -4.06
CA ALA A 333 19.25 -0.17 -5.17
C ALA A 333 18.84 -1.62 -5.53
N ILE A 334 17.67 -1.77 -6.16
CA ILE A 334 17.03 -3.08 -6.40
C ILE A 334 17.88 -4.01 -7.25
N TYR A 335 18.61 -3.51 -8.25
CA TYR A 335 19.50 -4.37 -9.03
C TYR A 335 20.64 -4.96 -8.19
N ASP A 336 21.15 -4.22 -7.20
CA ASP A 336 22.17 -4.73 -6.28
C ASP A 336 21.58 -5.77 -5.32
N ALA A 337 20.36 -5.55 -4.83
CA ALA A 337 19.63 -6.54 -4.02
C ALA A 337 19.37 -7.85 -4.79
N LEU A 338 18.92 -7.75 -6.04
CA LEU A 338 18.69 -8.90 -6.92
C LEU A 338 19.99 -9.63 -7.25
N ALA A 339 21.08 -8.89 -7.53
CA ALA A 339 22.40 -9.48 -7.79
C ALA A 339 22.96 -10.22 -6.57
N ALA A 340 22.66 -9.75 -5.36
CA ALA A 340 22.98 -10.43 -4.11
C ALA A 340 22.10 -11.66 -3.82
N GLY A 341 20.98 -11.84 -4.54
CA GLY A 341 20.03 -12.94 -4.34
C GLY A 341 18.96 -12.66 -3.28
N VAL A 342 18.76 -11.40 -2.89
CA VAL A 342 17.68 -11.00 -1.97
C VAL A 342 16.32 -11.17 -2.66
N LEU A 343 15.37 -11.79 -1.96
CA LEU A 343 13.99 -11.86 -2.42
C LEU A 343 13.33 -10.48 -2.25
N VAL A 344 12.81 -9.93 -3.34
CA VAL A 344 12.21 -8.59 -3.37
C VAL A 344 10.70 -8.70 -3.64
N SER A 345 9.91 -7.98 -2.86
CA SER A 345 8.47 -7.76 -3.04
C SER A 345 8.18 -6.27 -3.21
N LEU A 346 6.99 -5.93 -3.70
CA LEU A 346 6.49 -4.55 -3.71
C LEU A 346 5.55 -4.29 -2.53
N GLY A 347 5.45 -3.03 -2.14
CA GLY A 347 4.37 -2.54 -1.29
C GLY A 347 4.10 -1.05 -1.51
N THR A 348 2.89 -0.61 -1.18
CA THR A 348 2.43 0.77 -1.48
C THR A 348 2.82 1.79 -0.42
N ASP A 349 3.26 1.35 0.76
CA ASP A 349 3.52 2.15 1.96
C ASP A 349 2.28 2.90 2.47
N TRP A 350 2.06 4.17 2.24
CA TRP A 350 0.93 4.88 2.86
C TRP A 350 0.37 5.92 1.91
N ALA A 351 -0.95 6.09 1.89
CA ALA A 351 -1.61 7.01 0.96
C ALA A 351 -1.00 8.43 0.89
N PRO A 352 -0.45 9.02 1.99
CA PRO A 352 0.22 10.33 1.93
C PRO A 352 1.52 10.40 1.11
N SER A 353 2.19 9.30 0.78
CA SER A 353 3.34 9.35 -0.15
C SER A 353 3.47 8.14 -1.06
N GLY A 354 2.53 7.21 -0.96
CA GLY A 354 2.53 5.93 -1.63
C GLY A 354 1.42 5.80 -2.67
N SER A 355 1.38 4.66 -3.34
CA SER A 355 0.38 4.40 -4.37
C SER A 355 -1.00 4.12 -3.79
N ALA A 356 -2.04 4.38 -4.59
CA ALA A 356 -3.41 4.01 -4.24
C ALA A 356 -3.60 2.50 -4.07
N ASN A 357 -2.91 1.71 -4.89
CA ASN A 357 -2.92 0.24 -4.89
C ASN A 357 -1.69 -0.28 -5.66
N LEU A 358 -1.53 -1.61 -5.70
CA LEU A 358 -0.38 -2.25 -6.35
C LEU A 358 -0.35 -2.11 -7.88
N LEU A 359 -1.47 -1.83 -8.56
CA LEU A 359 -1.45 -1.60 -10.01
C LEU A 359 -0.68 -0.31 -10.34
N THR A 360 -0.90 0.76 -9.56
CA THR A 360 -0.11 1.99 -9.68
C THR A 360 1.35 1.75 -9.27
N GLU A 361 1.61 1.05 -8.17
CA GLU A 361 3.00 0.80 -7.71
C GLU A 361 3.80 -0.03 -8.73
N LEU A 362 3.17 -0.99 -9.42
CA LEU A 362 3.77 -1.75 -10.52
C LEU A 362 4.25 -0.84 -11.66
N LYS A 363 3.47 0.18 -12.03
CA LYS A 363 3.84 1.14 -13.09
C LYS A 363 5.01 2.02 -12.66
N VAL A 364 5.01 2.47 -11.40
CA VAL A 364 6.13 3.23 -10.82
C VAL A 364 7.39 2.36 -10.78
N ALA A 365 7.29 1.10 -10.35
CA ALA A 365 8.38 0.14 -10.33
C ALA A 365 8.92 -0.16 -11.75
N ASP A 366 8.04 -0.42 -12.72
CA ASP A 366 8.38 -0.61 -14.13
C ASP A 366 9.19 0.57 -14.68
N ARG A 367 8.70 1.79 -14.44
CA ARG A 367 9.39 3.00 -14.87
C ARG A 367 10.75 3.13 -14.21
N THR A 368 10.81 2.93 -12.90
CA THR A 368 12.01 3.10 -12.08
C THR A 368 13.12 2.12 -12.46
N LEU A 369 12.78 0.86 -12.73
CA LEU A 369 13.74 -0.16 -13.15
C LEU A 369 14.26 0.04 -14.58
N ARG A 370 13.47 0.67 -15.46
CA ARG A 370 13.84 0.91 -16.86
C ARG A 370 14.56 2.25 -17.07
N ASP A 371 14.30 3.24 -16.22
CA ASP A 371 14.84 4.59 -16.42
C ASP A 371 16.32 4.70 -16.05
N VAL A 372 17.14 5.23 -16.96
CA VAL A 372 18.58 5.38 -16.76
C VAL A 372 18.97 6.43 -15.72
N LEU A 373 18.12 7.44 -15.46
CA LEU A 373 18.31 8.44 -14.40
C LEU A 373 17.98 7.87 -13.02
N LEU A 374 17.21 6.78 -12.97
CA LEU A 374 16.87 6.05 -11.74
C LEU A 374 17.74 4.79 -11.62
N LEU A 375 17.19 3.60 -11.89
CA LEU A 375 17.91 2.33 -11.68
C LEU A 375 18.37 1.65 -12.98
N GLY A 376 17.80 2.00 -14.12
CA GLY A 376 18.01 1.33 -15.41
C GLY A 376 19.48 1.25 -15.86
N GLY A 377 20.30 2.25 -15.49
CA GLY A 377 21.74 2.25 -15.77
C GLY A 377 22.52 1.13 -15.07
N ARG A 378 21.94 0.51 -14.03
CA ARG A 378 22.54 -0.62 -13.28
C ARG A 378 21.96 -1.98 -13.67
N ARG A 379 21.00 -2.05 -14.60
CA ARG A 379 20.28 -3.29 -14.93
C ARG A 379 21.19 -4.47 -15.27
N ASP A 380 22.31 -4.20 -15.95
CA ASP A 380 23.20 -5.24 -16.47
C ASP A 380 24.02 -5.97 -15.39
N ILE A 381 24.02 -5.51 -14.14
CA ILE A 381 24.64 -6.25 -13.03
C ILE A 381 23.86 -7.53 -12.68
N VAL A 382 22.62 -7.64 -13.16
CA VAL A 382 21.78 -8.85 -13.05
C VAL A 382 21.78 -9.57 -14.40
N PRO A 383 22.59 -10.64 -14.60
CA PRO A 383 22.85 -11.19 -15.93
C PRO A 383 21.60 -11.68 -16.68
N TRP A 384 20.59 -12.17 -15.95
CA TRP A 384 19.36 -12.64 -16.56
C TRP A 384 18.42 -11.50 -17.00
N LEU A 385 18.63 -10.27 -16.51
CA LEU A 385 17.94 -9.04 -16.94
C LEU A 385 18.76 -8.14 -17.87
N ALA A 386 20.06 -8.38 -18.00
CA ALA A 386 20.98 -7.54 -18.78
C ALA A 386 20.54 -7.38 -20.25
N VAL A 387 20.48 -6.13 -20.72
CA VAL A 387 20.04 -5.75 -22.08
C VAL A 387 21.20 -5.30 -22.97
N SER A 388 22.28 -4.77 -22.40
CA SER A 388 23.42 -4.34 -23.20
C SER A 388 24.08 -5.52 -23.92
N GLY A 389 24.17 -5.43 -25.25
CA GLY A 389 24.70 -6.50 -26.10
C GLY A 389 23.84 -7.77 -26.15
N ALA A 390 22.62 -7.74 -25.59
CA ALA A 390 21.70 -8.88 -25.63
C ALA A 390 21.22 -9.11 -27.08
N LYS A 391 21.34 -10.36 -27.56
CA LYS A 391 20.82 -10.74 -28.89
C LYS A 391 19.28 -10.73 -28.96
N ASP A 392 18.62 -10.98 -27.83
CA ASP A 392 17.17 -10.94 -27.68
C ASP A 392 16.79 -10.03 -26.50
N ALA A 393 16.75 -8.73 -26.77
CA ALA A 393 16.31 -7.73 -25.79
C ALA A 393 14.84 -8.00 -25.36
N GLY A 394 14.00 -8.50 -26.26
CA GLY A 394 12.59 -8.80 -25.96
C GLY A 394 12.43 -9.87 -24.87
N ALA A 395 13.27 -10.90 -24.85
CA ALA A 395 13.26 -11.89 -23.76
C ALA A 395 13.65 -11.27 -22.42
N LYS A 396 14.61 -10.35 -22.41
CA LYS A 396 15.04 -9.62 -21.20
C LYS A 396 13.96 -8.69 -20.68
N GLU A 397 13.17 -8.10 -21.58
CA GLU A 397 12.01 -7.32 -21.18
C GLU A 397 10.88 -8.17 -20.61
N ARG A 398 10.58 -9.33 -21.21
CA ARG A 398 9.60 -10.26 -20.63
C ARG A 398 10.04 -10.79 -19.27
N ALA A 399 11.34 -10.99 -19.05
CA ALA A 399 11.89 -11.41 -17.76
C ALA A 399 11.73 -10.32 -16.68
N LEU A 400 11.87 -9.04 -17.05
CA LEU A 400 11.60 -7.93 -16.15
C LEU A 400 10.10 -7.82 -15.82
N ASP A 401 9.22 -7.95 -16.83
CA ASP A 401 7.78 -7.94 -16.59
C ASP A 401 7.37 -9.12 -15.68
N GLN A 402 7.94 -10.31 -15.90
CA GLN A 402 7.71 -11.48 -15.04
C GLN A 402 8.15 -11.19 -13.60
N LEU A 403 9.35 -10.63 -13.39
CA LEU A 403 9.84 -10.27 -12.06
C LEU A 403 8.89 -9.30 -11.33
N LEU A 404 8.37 -8.28 -12.04
CA LEU A 404 7.43 -7.33 -11.45
C LEU A 404 6.14 -8.02 -10.98
N VAL A 405 5.60 -8.96 -11.76
CA VAL A 405 4.42 -9.75 -11.34
C VAL A 405 4.77 -10.68 -10.18
N GLU A 406 5.97 -11.26 -10.15
CA GLU A 406 6.44 -12.06 -9.02
C GLU A 406 6.51 -11.23 -7.72
N MET A 407 6.96 -9.97 -7.80
CA MET A 407 7.06 -9.04 -6.66
C MET A 407 5.71 -8.73 -5.98
N VAL A 408 4.59 -8.97 -6.65
CA VAL A 408 3.22 -8.75 -6.12
C VAL A 408 2.41 -10.03 -5.93
N THR A 409 2.98 -11.21 -6.22
CA THR A 409 2.30 -12.50 -6.09
C THR A 409 3.11 -13.51 -5.27
N ILE A 410 4.01 -14.26 -5.90
CA ILE A 410 4.73 -15.36 -5.27
C ILE A 410 5.87 -14.90 -4.36
N ASN A 411 6.57 -13.80 -4.68
CA ASN A 411 7.63 -13.29 -3.81
C ASN A 411 7.12 -12.85 -2.44
N PRO A 412 6.04 -12.04 -2.34
CA PRO A 412 5.50 -11.70 -1.03
C PRO A 412 4.96 -12.93 -0.28
N ALA A 413 4.33 -13.90 -0.96
CA ALA A 413 3.93 -15.16 -0.31
C ALA A 413 5.15 -15.91 0.27
N LEU A 414 6.25 -16.01 -0.46
CA LEU A 414 7.51 -16.59 0.02
C LEU A 414 8.13 -15.78 1.16
N ALA A 415 8.06 -14.45 1.12
CA ALA A 415 8.63 -13.57 2.16
C ALA A 415 7.99 -13.82 3.53
N VAL A 416 6.68 -14.14 3.54
CA VAL A 416 5.90 -14.46 4.75
C VAL A 416 5.63 -15.96 4.96
N ARG A 417 6.24 -16.84 4.15
CA ARG A 417 6.11 -18.31 4.21
C ARG A 417 4.68 -18.83 4.03
N TRP A 418 3.94 -18.22 3.13
CA TRP A 418 2.56 -18.57 2.74
C TRP A 418 2.48 -19.16 1.33
N ASP A 419 3.62 -19.43 0.70
CA ASP A 419 3.71 -19.96 -0.66
C ASP A 419 3.08 -21.34 -0.83
N ASP A 420 2.78 -22.06 0.24
CA ASP A 420 1.98 -23.29 0.23
C ASP A 420 0.47 -23.04 0.18
N GLN A 421 0.01 -21.82 0.52
CA GLN A 421 -1.40 -21.46 0.58
C GLN A 421 -1.84 -20.50 -0.53
N VAL A 422 -1.02 -19.51 -0.88
CA VAL A 422 -1.35 -18.43 -1.82
C VAL A 422 -0.12 -18.01 -2.64
N GLY A 423 -0.28 -17.01 -3.53
CA GLY A 423 0.80 -16.46 -4.36
C GLY A 423 1.00 -17.17 -5.70
N SER A 424 0.30 -18.29 -5.93
CA SER A 424 0.22 -18.97 -7.22
C SER A 424 -1.13 -19.68 -7.40
N ILE A 425 -1.51 -19.94 -8.65
CA ILE A 425 -2.70 -20.71 -9.02
C ILE A 425 -2.31 -22.17 -9.21
N GLU A 426 -2.52 -22.97 -8.16
CA GLU A 426 -2.22 -24.41 -8.14
C GLU A 426 -3.33 -25.15 -7.38
N ALA A 427 -3.61 -26.39 -7.77
CA ALA A 427 -4.56 -27.23 -7.06
C ALA A 427 -4.16 -27.40 -5.58
N GLY A 428 -5.13 -27.32 -4.68
CA GLY A 428 -4.95 -27.38 -3.23
C GLY A 428 -4.77 -26.02 -2.55
N LYS A 429 -4.33 -24.99 -3.29
CA LYS A 429 -4.14 -23.63 -2.74
C LYS A 429 -5.46 -22.91 -2.52
N VAL A 430 -5.44 -21.91 -1.66
CA VAL A 430 -6.58 -21.03 -1.39
C VAL A 430 -6.85 -20.17 -2.62
N ALA A 431 -8.12 -19.99 -2.96
CA ALA A 431 -8.54 -19.22 -4.12
C ALA A 431 -8.52 -17.71 -3.85
N ASP A 432 -7.33 -17.17 -3.64
CA ASP A 432 -7.07 -15.74 -3.70
C ASP A 432 -6.66 -15.42 -5.16
N ILE A 433 -7.58 -14.83 -5.93
CA ILE A 433 -7.50 -14.74 -7.40
C ILE A 433 -7.82 -13.32 -7.86
N LEU A 434 -7.07 -12.83 -8.84
CA LEU A 434 -7.37 -11.63 -9.61
C LEU A 434 -7.66 -12.02 -11.07
N VAL A 435 -8.77 -11.53 -11.61
CA VAL A 435 -9.05 -11.57 -13.04
C VAL A 435 -9.03 -10.15 -13.59
N ILE A 436 -8.24 -9.94 -14.64
CA ILE A 436 -8.28 -8.70 -15.43
C ILE A 436 -8.83 -8.99 -16.83
N ASP A 437 -9.70 -8.13 -17.33
CA ASP A 437 -10.04 -8.06 -18.75
C ASP A 437 -9.20 -6.96 -19.42
N THR A 438 -8.53 -7.35 -20.51
CA THR A 438 -7.61 -6.48 -21.23
C THR A 438 -8.31 -5.52 -22.19
N LYS A 439 -9.65 -5.45 -22.18
CA LYS A 439 -10.41 -4.42 -22.89
C LYS A 439 -11.09 -3.45 -21.92
N PRO A 440 -10.84 -2.12 -22.05
CA PRO A 440 -9.81 -1.48 -22.86
C PRO A 440 -8.46 -1.46 -22.11
N LEU A 441 -7.38 -1.88 -22.78
CA LEU A 441 -6.00 -1.53 -22.38
C LEU A 441 -5.41 -0.59 -23.44
N PRO A 442 -4.54 0.36 -23.03
CA PRO A 442 -3.80 1.17 -23.98
C PRO A 442 -2.91 0.30 -24.88
N GLU A 443 -2.47 0.87 -26.00
CA GLU A 443 -1.42 0.24 -26.80
C GLU A 443 -0.16 0.05 -25.96
N ILE A 444 0.49 -1.11 -26.13
CA ILE A 444 1.71 -1.42 -25.38
C ILE A 444 2.82 -0.45 -25.81
N PRO A 445 3.62 0.07 -24.87
CA PRO A 445 4.62 1.09 -25.17
C PRO A 445 5.65 0.60 -26.20
N ARG A 446 6.08 1.49 -27.12
CA ARG A 446 7.08 1.18 -28.14
C ARG A 446 8.35 0.59 -27.50
N GLY A 447 8.82 -0.54 -28.04
CA GLY A 447 10.02 -1.23 -27.58
C GLY A 447 9.80 -2.23 -26.44
N ILE A 448 8.59 -2.30 -25.87
CA ILE A 448 8.23 -3.29 -24.85
C ILE A 448 7.40 -4.40 -25.51
N PRO A 449 7.81 -5.69 -25.38
CA PRO A 449 7.06 -6.78 -25.98
C PRO A 449 5.75 -7.04 -25.22
N ALA A 450 4.71 -7.42 -25.95
CA ALA A 450 3.51 -7.96 -25.33
C ALA A 450 3.81 -9.25 -24.58
N SER A 451 3.29 -9.35 -23.35
CA SER A 451 3.35 -10.54 -22.53
C SER A 451 2.12 -10.58 -21.61
N PRO A 452 1.72 -11.77 -21.12
CA PRO A 452 0.72 -11.86 -20.06
C PRO A 452 1.09 -10.97 -18.87
N TYR A 453 2.35 -10.98 -18.44
CA TYR A 453 2.83 -10.15 -17.34
C TYR A 453 2.65 -8.65 -17.60
N ARG A 454 2.90 -8.20 -18.84
CA ARG A 454 2.69 -6.81 -19.24
C ARG A 454 1.23 -6.39 -19.12
N ARG A 455 0.28 -7.30 -19.38
CA ARG A 455 -1.15 -7.01 -19.22
C ARG A 455 -1.52 -6.62 -17.79
N LEU A 456 -0.89 -7.23 -16.78
CA LEU A 456 -1.11 -6.84 -15.39
C LEU A 456 -0.44 -5.51 -15.05
N ILE A 457 0.79 -5.27 -15.53
CA ILE A 457 1.52 -4.03 -15.28
C ILE A 457 0.78 -2.81 -15.87
N ASP A 458 0.15 -2.98 -17.04
CA ASP A 458 -0.61 -1.90 -17.70
C ASP A 458 -2.05 -1.75 -17.20
N ALA A 459 -2.56 -2.70 -16.41
CA ALA A 459 -3.94 -2.67 -15.93
C ALA A 459 -4.22 -1.46 -15.04
N THR A 460 -5.47 -0.98 -15.10
CA THR A 460 -6.07 -0.10 -14.10
C THR A 460 -7.22 -0.81 -13.42
N GLU A 461 -7.84 -0.16 -12.43
CA GLU A 461 -9.04 -0.63 -11.76
C GLU A 461 -10.18 -0.90 -12.77
N ARG A 462 -10.21 -0.20 -13.91
CA ARG A 462 -11.17 -0.46 -15.00
C ARG A 462 -11.05 -1.90 -15.53
N ASN A 463 -9.84 -2.43 -15.59
CA ASN A 463 -9.57 -3.77 -16.10
C ASN A 463 -9.88 -4.88 -15.09
N VAL A 464 -10.08 -4.56 -13.81
CA VAL A 464 -10.32 -5.58 -12.77
C VAL A 464 -11.75 -6.14 -12.90
N SER A 465 -11.87 -7.37 -13.41
CA SER A 465 -13.17 -8.01 -13.64
C SER A 465 -13.65 -8.83 -12.45
N LEU A 466 -12.73 -9.41 -11.68
CA LEU A 466 -13.06 -10.19 -10.48
C LEU A 466 -11.87 -10.25 -9.53
N VAL A 467 -12.14 -10.10 -8.25
CA VAL A 467 -11.19 -10.35 -7.15
C VAL A 467 -11.85 -11.31 -6.18
N MET A 468 -11.19 -12.43 -5.93
CA MET A 468 -11.62 -13.44 -4.98
C MET A 468 -10.66 -13.50 -3.81
N VAL A 469 -11.20 -13.61 -2.60
CA VAL A 469 -10.42 -13.85 -1.37
C VAL A 469 -11.03 -15.04 -0.66
N GLY A 470 -10.26 -16.10 -0.49
CA GLY A 470 -10.75 -17.36 0.06
C GLY A 470 -11.88 -17.97 -0.77
N GLY A 471 -11.85 -17.77 -2.09
CA GLY A 471 -12.87 -18.22 -3.04
C GLY A 471 -14.20 -17.44 -3.00
N ALA A 472 -14.37 -16.47 -2.11
CA ALA A 472 -15.50 -15.55 -2.18
C ALA A 472 -15.18 -14.40 -3.14
N ALA A 473 -16.11 -14.07 -4.03
CA ALA A 473 -16.02 -12.86 -4.84
C ALA A 473 -16.19 -11.64 -3.94
N GLN A 474 -15.22 -10.72 -3.97
CA GLN A 474 -15.16 -9.54 -3.10
C GLN A 474 -15.31 -8.24 -3.88
N ALA A 475 -14.81 -8.18 -5.12
CA ALA A 475 -14.94 -7.02 -5.98
C ALA A 475 -14.85 -7.42 -7.46
N GLY A 476 -15.35 -6.58 -8.36
CA GLY A 476 -15.21 -6.80 -9.80
C GLY A 476 -16.24 -6.06 -10.64
N ASP A 477 -16.43 -6.53 -11.87
CA ASP A 477 -17.49 -6.03 -12.76
C ASP A 477 -18.87 -6.35 -12.19
N VAL A 478 -19.80 -5.39 -12.28
CA VAL A 478 -21.18 -5.54 -11.76
C VAL A 478 -21.86 -6.78 -12.34
N ALA A 479 -21.64 -7.08 -13.63
CA ALA A 479 -22.20 -8.27 -14.28
C ALA A 479 -21.64 -9.58 -13.73
N VAL A 480 -20.34 -9.62 -13.42
CA VAL A 480 -19.68 -10.79 -12.84
C VAL A 480 -20.16 -11.00 -11.40
N MET A 481 -20.18 -9.94 -10.59
CA MET A 481 -20.65 -9.99 -9.21
C MET A 481 -22.14 -10.37 -9.14
N SER A 482 -22.98 -9.86 -10.04
CA SER A 482 -24.40 -10.24 -10.13
C SER A 482 -24.61 -11.73 -10.39
N ALA A 483 -23.72 -12.36 -11.18
CA ALA A 483 -23.79 -13.79 -11.47
C ALA A 483 -23.28 -14.66 -10.32
N LEU A 484 -22.28 -14.19 -9.57
CA LEU A 484 -21.64 -14.96 -8.49
C LEU A 484 -22.29 -14.72 -7.11
N LYS A 485 -22.83 -13.52 -6.88
CA LYS A 485 -23.39 -13.04 -5.60
C LYS A 485 -24.63 -12.15 -5.85
N PRO A 486 -25.76 -12.72 -6.31
CA PRO A 486 -26.93 -11.94 -6.67
C PRO A 486 -27.50 -11.19 -5.45
N GLY A 487 -27.41 -9.85 -5.48
CA GLY A 487 -27.98 -8.96 -4.45
C GLY A 487 -27.13 -8.78 -3.19
N ASP A 488 -25.87 -9.23 -3.20
CA ASP A 488 -24.94 -9.20 -2.06
C ASP A 488 -23.64 -8.47 -2.43
N PHE A 489 -23.79 -7.20 -2.84
CA PHE A 489 -22.72 -6.25 -3.14
C PHE A 489 -23.28 -4.82 -3.25
N ASP A 490 -22.40 -3.83 -3.05
CA ASP A 490 -22.64 -2.43 -3.37
C ASP A 490 -22.03 -2.08 -4.73
N VAL A 491 -22.67 -1.17 -5.47
CA VAL A 491 -22.12 -0.59 -6.71
C VAL A 491 -21.41 0.71 -6.38
N VAL A 492 -20.16 0.82 -6.83
CA VAL A 492 -19.32 2.01 -6.67
C VAL A 492 -18.96 2.57 -8.05
N ALA A 493 -19.14 3.88 -8.22
CA ALA A 493 -18.90 4.56 -9.49
C ALA A 493 -17.53 5.26 -9.53
N GLY A 494 -16.89 5.23 -10.70
CA GLY A 494 -15.74 6.06 -11.05
C GLY A 494 -16.03 7.56 -10.96
N GLY A 495 -15.01 8.38 -10.73
CA GLY A 495 -15.13 9.84 -10.86
C GLY A 495 -15.65 10.21 -12.25
N ALA A 496 -16.60 11.16 -12.31
CA ALA A 496 -17.39 11.53 -13.49
C ALA A 496 -18.29 10.42 -14.09
N GLY A 497 -18.50 9.29 -13.40
CA GLY A 497 -19.43 8.22 -13.82
C GLY A 497 -18.93 7.37 -15.00
N CYS A 498 -17.61 7.32 -15.22
CA CYS A 498 -17.04 6.76 -16.44
C CYS A 498 -17.02 5.22 -16.52
N PHE A 499 -17.11 4.53 -15.38
CA PHE A 499 -17.35 3.10 -15.25
C PHE A 499 -17.77 2.79 -13.80
N GLU A 500 -18.31 1.60 -13.57
CA GLU A 500 -18.75 1.14 -12.25
C GLU A 500 -18.08 -0.20 -11.93
N LYS A 501 -17.89 -0.44 -10.63
CA LYS A 501 -17.53 -1.77 -10.09
C LYS A 501 -18.47 -2.13 -8.97
N ALA A 502 -18.54 -3.41 -8.66
CA ALA A 502 -19.21 -3.92 -7.49
C ALA A 502 -18.17 -4.31 -6.43
N ILE A 503 -18.52 -4.10 -5.17
CA ILE A 503 -17.73 -4.47 -4.00
C ILE A 503 -18.65 -5.05 -2.92
N ASP A 504 -18.23 -6.14 -2.29
CA ASP A 504 -18.90 -6.68 -1.12
C ASP A 504 -18.19 -6.22 0.16
N VAL A 505 -18.61 -5.07 0.68
CA VAL A 505 -18.14 -4.57 1.97
C VAL A 505 -18.96 -5.09 3.15
N THR A 506 -19.95 -5.95 2.88
CA THR A 506 -20.84 -6.44 3.92
C THR A 506 -20.27 -7.70 4.57
N ALA A 507 -20.23 -7.68 5.89
CA ALA A 507 -19.89 -8.82 6.71
C ALA A 507 -20.78 -8.76 7.95
N PRO A 508 -22.07 -9.17 7.87
CA PRO A 508 -23.06 -8.94 8.93
C PRO A 508 -22.66 -9.49 10.32
N ALA A 509 -21.70 -10.42 10.37
CA ALA A 509 -21.14 -10.95 11.60
C ALA A 509 -20.16 -9.98 12.32
N LEU A 510 -19.74 -8.90 11.67
CA LEU A 510 -18.79 -7.92 12.19
C LEU A 510 -19.49 -6.61 12.59
N PRO A 511 -18.98 -5.86 13.59
CA PRO A 511 -19.49 -4.52 13.92
C PRO A 511 -19.48 -3.58 12.71
N GLY A 512 -20.62 -2.93 12.42
CA GLY A 512 -20.81 -2.10 11.23
C GLY A 512 -20.77 -2.88 9.91
N GLY A 513 -20.71 -4.21 9.93
CA GLY A 513 -20.61 -5.02 8.73
C GLY A 513 -21.90 -5.08 7.90
N SER A 514 -22.98 -4.43 8.34
CA SER A 514 -24.20 -4.21 7.56
C SER A 514 -24.26 -2.85 6.85
N ASP A 515 -23.27 -1.97 7.10
CA ASP A 515 -23.25 -0.64 6.50
C ASP A 515 -22.92 -0.76 5.01
N SER A 516 -23.67 -0.04 4.17
CA SER A 516 -23.32 0.08 2.76
C SER A 516 -22.06 0.91 2.58
N PHE A 517 -21.37 0.73 1.47
CA PHE A 517 -20.16 1.48 1.20
C PHE A 517 -20.42 3.00 1.10
N ASP A 518 -21.57 3.40 0.57
CA ASP A 518 -22.00 4.81 0.53
C ASP A 518 -22.13 5.40 1.95
N GLN A 519 -22.62 4.64 2.92
CA GLN A 519 -22.70 5.08 4.31
C GLN A 519 -21.31 5.29 4.91
N VAL A 520 -20.39 4.36 4.65
CA VAL A 520 -18.98 4.45 5.07
C VAL A 520 -18.33 5.71 4.49
N VAL A 521 -18.46 5.95 3.18
CA VAL A 521 -17.89 7.12 2.49
C VAL A 521 -18.52 8.42 2.99
N ALA A 522 -19.85 8.44 3.20
CA ALA A 522 -20.55 9.62 3.72
C ALA A 522 -20.08 9.99 5.13
N GLY A 523 -19.90 9.00 6.02
CA GLY A 523 -19.40 9.21 7.37
C GLY A 523 -17.97 9.77 7.39
N ILE A 524 -17.06 9.19 6.59
CA ILE A 524 -15.69 9.69 6.45
C ILE A 524 -15.68 11.11 5.87
N THR A 525 -16.49 11.37 4.84
CA THR A 525 -16.58 12.70 4.22
C THR A 525 -17.10 13.75 5.21
N GLU A 526 -18.11 13.40 6.00
CA GLU A 526 -18.63 14.29 7.04
C GLU A 526 -17.57 14.56 8.12
N ALA A 527 -16.84 13.53 8.57
CA ALA A 527 -15.76 13.67 9.54
C ALA A 527 -14.61 14.54 9.02
N LEU A 528 -14.21 14.36 7.76
CA LEU A 528 -13.17 15.18 7.13
C LEU A 528 -13.61 16.64 6.89
N ARG A 529 -14.88 16.89 6.54
CA ARG A 529 -15.42 18.26 6.49
C ARG A 529 -15.44 18.91 7.87
N ALA A 530 -15.70 18.14 8.91
CA ALA A 530 -15.61 18.62 10.29
C ALA A 530 -14.19 18.92 10.76
N LEU A 531 -13.18 18.47 10.01
CA LEU A 531 -11.78 18.79 10.24
C LEU A 531 -11.33 20.04 9.47
N GLY A 532 -12.20 20.80 8.79
CA GLY A 532 -11.77 22.07 8.15
C GLY A 532 -12.49 22.52 6.89
N GLY A 533 -12.08 23.68 6.37
CA GLY A 533 -12.52 24.23 5.08
C GLY A 533 -13.65 25.26 5.10
N ASP A 534 -14.18 25.58 6.29
CA ASP A 534 -15.34 26.43 6.51
C ASP A 534 -15.02 27.81 7.12
N HIS A 535 -13.73 28.12 7.31
CA HIS A 535 -13.22 29.39 7.83
C HIS A 535 -13.93 29.90 9.12
N PRO A 536 -13.84 29.17 10.25
CA PRO A 536 -14.50 29.61 11.48
C PRO A 536 -14.01 31.00 11.94
N PRO A 537 -14.81 31.74 12.73
CA PRO A 537 -14.40 33.03 13.29
C PRO A 537 -13.13 32.92 14.13
N ALA A 538 -12.35 34.00 14.19
CA ALA A 538 -11.17 34.09 15.05
C ALA A 538 -11.52 33.72 16.50
N GLY A 539 -10.74 32.82 17.09
CA GLY A 539 -10.95 32.31 18.45
C GLY A 539 -11.89 31.12 18.57
N GLY A 540 -12.54 30.65 17.50
CA GLY A 540 -13.46 29.50 17.52
C GLY A 540 -14.72 29.75 18.34
N GLY A 541 -15.90 29.63 17.74
CA GLY A 541 -17.13 29.99 18.44
C GLY A 541 -18.40 29.35 17.86
N PRO A 542 -19.45 29.29 18.69
CA PRO A 542 -20.71 28.63 18.34
C PRO A 542 -21.37 29.34 17.16
N SER A 543 -21.79 28.55 16.19
CA SER A 543 -22.78 28.91 15.18
C SER A 543 -23.95 27.92 15.28
N SER A 544 -24.92 27.96 14.35
CA SER A 544 -25.90 26.87 14.26
C SER A 544 -25.18 25.52 14.30
N PRO A 545 -25.72 24.49 14.97
CA PRO A 545 -25.16 23.15 14.89
C PRO A 545 -24.85 22.79 13.43
N PHE A 546 -23.65 22.28 13.17
CA PHE A 546 -23.13 21.91 11.85
C PHE A 546 -22.80 23.05 10.87
N ALA A 547 -22.91 24.33 11.28
CA ALA A 547 -22.55 25.46 10.42
C ALA A 547 -21.06 25.83 10.49
N ASN A 548 -20.30 25.31 11.46
CA ASN A 548 -18.84 25.34 11.42
C ASN A 548 -18.17 24.13 12.10
N THR A 549 -16.93 23.85 11.71
CA THR A 549 -16.00 22.83 12.22
C THR A 549 -15.99 22.84 13.75
N TRP A 550 -15.87 24.02 14.35
CA TRP A 550 -15.85 24.17 15.81
C TRP A 550 -17.11 23.58 16.48
N SER A 551 -18.30 23.94 16.00
CA SER A 551 -19.59 23.53 16.58
C SER A 551 -19.86 22.05 16.36
N TYR A 552 -19.39 21.49 15.25
CA TYR A 552 -19.43 20.05 14.99
C TYR A 552 -18.59 19.29 16.01
N LEU A 553 -17.31 19.65 16.16
CA LEU A 553 -16.36 18.97 17.04
C LEU A 553 -16.85 19.04 18.49
N LYS A 554 -17.38 20.21 18.89
CA LYS A 554 -17.93 20.44 20.22
C LYS A 554 -19.08 19.49 20.59
N ALA A 555 -19.90 19.12 19.61
CA ALA A 555 -21.09 18.29 19.80
C ALA A 555 -20.80 16.78 19.74
N ARG A 556 -19.72 16.36 19.06
CA ARG A 556 -19.46 14.94 18.74
C ARG A 556 -18.29 14.32 19.49
N ILE A 557 -17.30 15.11 19.90
CA ILE A 557 -16.21 14.60 20.73
C ILE A 557 -16.76 14.31 22.14
N PRO A 558 -16.63 13.07 22.66
CA PRO A 558 -17.11 12.73 24.00
C PRO A 558 -16.57 13.68 25.09
N GLY A 559 -17.47 14.31 25.85
CA GLY A 559 -17.14 15.27 26.91
C GLY A 559 -16.75 16.67 26.44
N ALA A 560 -16.69 16.92 25.12
CA ALA A 560 -16.38 18.26 24.60
C ALA A 560 -17.47 19.28 24.87
N SER A 561 -18.76 18.86 24.87
CA SER A 561 -19.91 19.71 25.17
C SER A 561 -19.82 20.37 26.54
N ASP A 562 -19.16 19.71 27.50
CA ASP A 562 -19.08 20.13 28.89
C ASP A 562 -17.86 21.03 29.17
N LEU A 563 -16.93 21.11 28.22
CA LEU A 563 -15.75 21.97 28.35
C LEU A 563 -16.11 23.44 28.16
N PRO A 564 -15.48 24.39 28.88
CA PRO A 564 -15.56 25.80 28.52
C PRO A 564 -14.98 26.04 27.11
N ASP A 565 -15.57 26.96 26.34
CA ASP A 565 -15.16 27.23 24.95
C ASP A 565 -13.68 27.56 24.83
N LEU A 566 -13.14 28.37 25.73
CA LEU A 566 -11.70 28.67 25.78
C LEU A 566 -10.84 27.40 25.95
N THR A 567 -11.26 26.48 26.82
CA THR A 567 -10.53 25.23 27.05
C THR A 567 -10.60 24.32 25.83
N PHE A 568 -11.77 24.24 25.21
CA PHE A 568 -11.96 23.49 23.99
C PHE A 568 -11.14 24.07 22.83
N ASN A 569 -11.13 25.40 22.66
CA ASN A 569 -10.32 26.09 21.67
C ASN A 569 -8.82 25.88 21.85
N LEU A 570 -8.32 25.93 23.09
CA LEU A 570 -6.91 25.61 23.37
C LEU A 570 -6.58 24.14 23.06
N GLY A 571 -7.53 23.23 23.31
CA GLY A 571 -7.41 21.82 22.90
C GLY A 571 -7.34 21.66 21.37
N LEU A 572 -8.23 22.32 20.64
CA LEU A 572 -8.21 22.31 19.18
C LEU A 572 -6.91 22.94 18.63
N ALA A 573 -6.49 24.09 19.14
CA ALA A 573 -5.24 24.74 18.73
C ALA A 573 -4.00 23.87 18.99
N PHE A 574 -4.00 23.06 20.04
CA PHE A 574 -2.94 22.08 20.29
C PHE A 574 -2.88 21.01 19.20
N TYR A 575 -4.03 20.50 18.74
CA TYR A 575 -4.10 19.47 17.71
C TYR A 575 -4.06 19.99 16.27
N PHE A 576 -4.40 21.25 16.02
CA PHE A 576 -4.56 21.74 14.64
C PHE A 576 -3.71 22.96 14.35
N GLY A 577 -3.02 23.51 15.33
CA GLY A 577 -2.35 24.79 15.22
C GLY A 577 -3.34 25.94 15.12
N SER A 578 -2.81 27.15 14.97
CA SER A 578 -3.64 28.34 14.71
C SER A 578 -3.00 29.21 13.65
N THR A 579 -3.85 29.82 12.81
CA THR A 579 -3.43 30.86 11.86
C THR A 579 -3.01 32.13 12.62
N ALA A 580 -2.33 33.06 11.93
CA ALA A 580 -1.84 34.30 12.52
C ALA A 580 -2.95 35.19 13.13
N ASP A 581 -4.20 35.03 12.69
CA ASP A 581 -5.40 35.69 13.21
C ASP A 581 -6.15 34.88 14.28
N GLY A 582 -5.55 33.78 14.78
CA GLY A 582 -6.09 32.99 15.89
C GLY A 582 -7.24 32.05 15.51
N ARG A 583 -7.36 31.65 14.23
CA ARG A 583 -8.31 30.61 13.79
C ARG A 583 -7.64 29.24 13.89
N VAL A 584 -8.44 28.21 14.16
CA VAL A 584 -7.96 26.81 14.09
C VAL A 584 -7.54 26.53 12.63
N ASN A 585 -6.31 26.08 12.43
CA ASN A 585 -5.70 25.99 11.10
C ASN A 585 -6.11 24.68 10.40
N LEU A 586 -7.22 24.73 9.67
CA LEU A 586 -7.84 23.55 9.09
C LEU A 586 -8.28 23.81 7.63
N GLU A 587 -7.45 23.34 6.69
CA GLU A 587 -7.82 23.20 5.27
C GLU A 587 -8.88 22.09 5.13
N ALA A 588 -9.76 22.19 4.14
CA ALA A 588 -10.66 21.07 3.83
C ALA A 588 -9.81 19.84 3.50
N ILE A 589 -10.21 18.65 3.95
CA ILE A 589 -9.64 17.39 3.45
C ILE A 589 -10.79 16.64 2.78
N ARG A 590 -10.52 16.05 1.62
CA ARG A 590 -11.47 15.16 0.93
C ARG A 590 -10.86 13.77 0.88
N PRO A 591 -11.67 12.71 1.02
CA PRO A 591 -11.17 11.36 0.80
C PRO A 591 -10.70 11.26 -0.66
N PRO A 592 -9.61 10.51 -0.93
CA PRO A 592 -9.15 10.29 -2.30
C PRO A 592 -10.22 9.53 -3.09
N ALA A 593 -10.18 9.64 -4.43
CA ALA A 593 -11.04 8.83 -5.26
C ALA A 593 -10.75 7.32 -5.06
N LEU A 594 -11.79 6.48 -5.13
CA LEU A 594 -11.64 5.03 -5.10
C LEU A 594 -10.95 4.49 -6.35
N PHE A 595 -11.27 5.13 -7.47
CA PHE A 595 -10.77 4.77 -8.79
C PHE A 595 -9.82 5.83 -9.27
N THR A 596 -8.67 5.36 -9.74
CA THR A 596 -7.78 6.16 -10.56
C THR A 596 -8.44 6.27 -11.95
N VAL A 597 -9.27 7.31 -12.15
CA VAL A 597 -9.97 7.55 -13.45
C VAL A 597 -8.96 7.74 -14.56
N ASP A 598 -7.82 8.33 -14.20
CA ASP A 598 -6.63 8.46 -15.01
C ASP A 598 -5.40 8.42 -14.10
N ASP A 599 -4.33 7.76 -14.52
CA ASP A 599 -3.05 7.76 -13.79
C ASP A 599 -2.42 9.18 -13.75
N HIS A 600 -3.03 10.19 -14.42
CA HIS A 600 -2.41 11.47 -14.81
C HIS A 600 -2.01 12.24 -13.58
N TRP A 601 -2.81 12.13 -12.54
CA TRP A 601 -2.58 12.84 -11.31
C TRP A 601 -1.30 12.38 -10.57
N TRP A 602 -1.07 11.06 -10.49
CA TRP A 602 0.09 10.51 -9.77
C TRP A 602 1.39 10.88 -10.47
N PHE A 603 1.43 10.70 -11.80
CA PHE A 603 2.63 11.06 -12.53
C PHE A 603 2.73 12.55 -12.81
N ALA A 604 1.65 13.33 -12.90
CA ALA A 604 1.75 14.80 -12.97
C ALA A 604 2.36 15.36 -11.69
N THR A 605 2.04 14.77 -10.53
CA THR A 605 2.69 15.09 -9.25
C THR A 605 4.19 14.80 -9.30
N LEU A 606 4.61 13.69 -9.91
CA LEU A 606 6.03 13.35 -10.13
C LEU A 606 6.69 14.07 -11.33
N ALA A 607 5.90 14.58 -12.27
CA ALA A 607 6.38 15.30 -13.45
C ALA A 607 6.63 16.78 -13.15
N SER A 608 6.25 17.22 -11.95
CA SER A 608 6.31 18.62 -11.53
C SER A 608 5.55 19.55 -12.47
N VAL A 609 4.38 19.17 -12.97
CA VAL A 609 3.63 20.04 -13.90
C VAL A 609 3.35 21.39 -13.20
N ARG A 610 3.88 22.47 -13.77
CA ARG A 610 3.75 23.84 -13.25
C ARG A 610 2.84 24.67 -14.14
N ASP A 611 2.02 25.50 -13.52
CA ASP A 611 1.35 26.61 -14.18
C ASP A 611 2.39 27.60 -14.70
N SER A 612 2.29 27.95 -15.98
CA SER A 612 3.29 28.75 -16.69
C SER A 612 3.33 30.23 -16.25
N VAL A 613 2.35 30.68 -15.46
CA VAL A 613 2.24 32.06 -14.98
C VAL A 613 2.70 32.18 -13.52
N SER A 614 2.43 31.17 -12.69
CA SER A 614 2.68 31.21 -11.25
C SER A 614 3.83 30.33 -10.77
N ASP A 615 4.38 29.44 -11.60
CA ASP A 615 5.39 28.43 -11.21
C ASP A 615 4.86 27.44 -10.14
N LEU A 616 3.54 27.38 -9.98
CA LEU A 616 2.80 26.55 -9.04
C LEU A 616 2.08 25.43 -9.81
N THR A 617 2.08 24.19 -9.34
CA THR A 617 1.13 23.17 -9.82
C THR A 617 -0.30 23.67 -9.58
N ALA A 618 -1.05 23.80 -10.67
CA ALA A 618 -2.45 24.18 -10.63
C ALA A 618 -3.31 22.94 -10.36
N ASP A 619 -3.98 22.91 -9.22
CA ASP A 619 -5.23 22.17 -9.05
C ASP A 619 -6.33 23.22 -8.81
N THR A 620 -7.40 23.16 -9.59
CA THR A 620 -8.55 24.06 -9.47
C THR A 620 -9.64 23.51 -8.57
N ASP A 621 -9.51 22.25 -8.12
CA ASP A 621 -10.49 21.59 -7.25
C ASP A 621 -10.01 21.60 -5.78
N PRO A 622 -10.84 22.02 -4.81
CA PRO A 622 -10.47 22.01 -3.40
C PRO A 622 -10.00 20.62 -2.93
N PRO A 623 -8.99 20.57 -2.05
CA PRO A 623 -8.68 21.64 -1.10
C PRO A 623 -7.53 22.56 -1.49
N TYR A 624 -7.06 22.51 -2.74
CA TYR A 624 -5.75 23.01 -3.08
C TYR A 624 -5.82 24.40 -3.71
N ALA A 625 -5.31 25.41 -2.98
CA ALA A 625 -4.83 26.63 -3.60
C ALA A 625 -3.53 26.34 -4.37
N LEU A 626 -3.13 27.24 -5.28
CA LEU A 626 -1.91 27.10 -6.08
C LEU A 626 -0.67 26.75 -5.24
N TYR A 627 0.12 25.78 -5.69
CA TYR A 627 1.10 25.04 -4.90
C TYR A 627 2.43 24.78 -5.61
N LEU A 628 3.60 25.03 -5.01
CA LEU A 628 4.90 24.66 -5.60
C LEU A 628 4.98 23.14 -5.85
N SER A 629 5.43 22.75 -7.04
CA SER A 629 5.56 21.36 -7.49
C SER A 629 6.61 20.58 -6.68
N ASN A 630 6.38 19.29 -6.44
CA ASN A 630 7.42 18.39 -5.95
C ASN A 630 8.44 18.11 -7.05
N SER A 631 9.67 18.62 -6.93
CA SER A 631 10.76 18.44 -7.91
C SER A 631 11.87 17.49 -7.41
N ASN A 632 11.61 16.65 -6.41
CA ASN A 632 12.62 15.81 -5.75
C ASN A 632 13.32 14.82 -6.70
N GLN A 633 12.61 14.40 -7.73
CA GLN A 633 13.02 13.48 -8.78
C GLN A 633 13.63 14.18 -10.00
N GLU A 634 13.62 15.52 -10.06
CA GLU A 634 14.26 16.26 -11.14
C GLU A 634 15.78 16.22 -11.00
N THR A 635 16.44 15.78 -12.06
CA THR A 635 17.90 15.79 -12.16
C THR A 635 18.36 16.94 -13.05
N ALA A 636 19.67 17.21 -13.08
CA ALA A 636 20.27 18.13 -14.06
C ALA A 636 20.01 17.70 -15.52
N PHE A 637 19.59 16.45 -15.74
CA PHE A 637 19.26 15.88 -17.05
C PHE A 637 17.74 15.80 -17.30
N GLY A 638 16.92 16.35 -16.41
CA GLY A 638 15.45 16.36 -16.49
C GLY A 638 14.77 15.41 -15.50
N SER A 639 13.43 15.36 -15.58
CA SER A 639 12.59 14.46 -14.77
C SER A 639 12.42 13.10 -15.45
N PRO A 640 12.62 11.97 -14.74
CA PRO A 640 12.29 10.64 -15.25
C PRO A 640 10.77 10.45 -15.42
N PHE A 641 9.94 11.37 -14.94
CA PHE A 641 8.49 11.32 -15.07
C PHE A 641 7.93 12.47 -15.92
N ALA A 642 8.74 13.13 -16.74
CA ALA A 642 8.26 14.21 -17.61
C ALA A 642 7.03 13.78 -18.43
N ALA A 643 6.01 14.64 -18.50
CA ALA A 643 4.69 14.28 -19.02
C ALA A 643 4.70 13.85 -20.50
N ASP A 644 5.63 14.36 -21.30
CA ASP A 644 5.84 13.99 -22.71
C ASP A 644 6.41 12.56 -22.87
N LEU A 645 7.13 12.06 -21.87
CA LEU A 645 7.61 10.67 -21.82
C LEU A 645 6.53 9.68 -21.37
N LEU A 646 5.44 10.19 -20.78
CA LEU A 646 4.33 9.40 -20.24
C LEU A 646 3.08 9.45 -21.12
N HIS A 647 2.89 10.54 -21.86
CA HIS A 647 1.87 10.66 -22.90
C HIS A 647 1.97 9.44 -23.84
N ASN A 648 0.87 8.71 -24.00
CA ASN A 648 0.73 7.44 -24.76
C ASN A 648 1.23 6.16 -24.07
N ARG A 649 1.65 6.19 -22.81
CA ARG A 649 2.11 4.99 -22.08
C ARG A 649 1.08 4.47 -21.09
N TRP A 650 0.47 5.39 -20.33
CA TRP A 650 -0.53 5.10 -19.30
C TRP A 650 -1.67 6.14 -19.28
N TYR A 651 -1.83 6.92 -20.36
CA TYR A 651 -2.77 8.07 -20.44
C TYR A 651 -3.86 7.99 -21.52
N GLU A 652 -5.07 8.36 -21.06
CA GLU A 652 -6.39 8.55 -21.69
C GLU A 652 -7.18 7.34 -22.25
N VAL A 653 -8.31 7.04 -21.59
CA VAL A 653 -9.57 6.73 -22.29
C VAL A 653 -10.59 7.79 -21.86
N PRO A 654 -10.91 8.80 -22.70
CA PRO A 654 -11.94 9.76 -22.39
C PRO A 654 -13.26 9.05 -22.09
N CYS A 655 -14.00 9.53 -21.09
CA CYS A 655 -15.33 9.03 -20.80
C CYS A 655 -16.21 9.25 -22.04
N GLY A 656 -16.63 8.16 -22.71
CA GLY A 656 -17.45 8.24 -23.93
C GLY A 656 -16.87 7.58 -25.19
N VAL A 657 -15.68 6.97 -25.14
CA VAL A 657 -15.24 6.04 -26.20
C VAL A 657 -15.57 4.62 -25.76
N HIS A 658 -16.79 4.17 -26.09
CA HIS A 658 -17.28 2.82 -25.87
C HIS A 658 -16.83 1.85 -26.96
#